data_AF-A0AAW3WBZ6-F1
#
_entry.id   AF-A0AAW3WBZ6-F1
#
_cell.length_a   1.000
_cell.length_b   1.000
_cell.length_c   1.000
_cell.angle_alpha   90.00
_cell.angle_beta   90.00
_cell.angle_gamma   90.00
#
_symmetry.space_group_name_H-M   'P 1'
#
loop_
_entity.id
_entity.type
_entity.pdbx_description
1 polymer ?
#
loop_
_entity_poly.entity_id
_entity_poly.type
_entity_poly.pdbx_seq_one_letter_code
_entity_poly.pdbx_strand_id
1 'polypeptide(L)'
;MRKMKTMDGNTAAAHISYAFTEVSAIFPITPSSPMAEHVDEWVAQGRKNIFGQPVKVMEMQSEAGAAGAVHGSLQAGALTTTYTASQGLLLMIPNMYKISGEMLPGVFHVSARALATSALNIFGDHQDVMAARQTGFAMLAEGSVQEVMDLAAVAHLTAIKTRIPFLNFFDGFRTSHEVQKIEVLEYDELASLLDWDSVKAFRERALNPNHPVTRGTAQNADIYFQERESVNKFYNELPETVENYMAEITKLTGREYHCFDYYGAPDADRVIIAMGSATDVCEETIDYLNANGQKVGVIKVRLFRPFSNERLLAAIPKTVKKIAVLDRTKEPGSTGEPLYLDVRNAFYGQANAPLIVGGRFGLGSKDPNPGHIAAVYANLAQDAPKNGFTIGIVDDVTNTSLEVTEDIDATPEGTTSCKFWGLGSDGTVGANKSAIKIIGDNTDMYAQAYFFYDSKKSGGITVSHLRFGKKAIKSPYLINKADFVSCSNQSYIHKYNVLEGLKPGSTFLLNTIWSPEDLEEKLPASYKRFLANNNIKFYTINAVGIAQEIGLGGRINMIMQSAFFKLANIIPVEDAIKHLKDSVVTSYGKKGEKVVNMNNAAIDKGVESIVAIDIPEAWKTVADEAPVEIKHATKFVKDIVIPMNRQEGDQLPVSAFAGMEDGTFENGTAAFEKRGIAVNVPEWDKDKCIQCNQCSMVCPHASIRPFLLTEAEKNAAPSANKAVAAKGLKTEEPLFYTMGVTPLDCSGCGNCAQVCPAPGKALVMKPQESQHDQIEAWDYLTHDISVKKNPMNKKTVKGSQFEQPLLEFSGACAGCGETPYVKAITQLVGDRM
;
A
#
# COMPACT_ATOMS: atom_id res chain seq x y z
N MET A 1 -8.65 -17.66 28.58
CA MET A 1 -8.01 -17.60 27.24
C MET A 1 -8.50 -16.31 26.61
N ARG A 2 -7.60 -15.43 26.18
CA ARG A 2 -7.95 -14.10 25.65
C ARG A 2 -8.64 -14.21 24.30
N LYS A 3 -9.38 -13.18 23.91
CA LYS A 3 -10.09 -13.14 22.63
C LYS A 3 -9.09 -12.83 21.51
N MET A 4 -8.99 -13.76 20.56
CA MET A 4 -8.22 -13.55 19.33
C MET A 4 -9.11 -12.96 18.24
N LYS A 5 -8.57 -12.06 17.43
CA LYS A 5 -9.27 -11.51 16.27
C LYS A 5 -8.30 -11.13 15.16
N THR A 6 -8.72 -11.39 13.93
CA THR A 6 -7.98 -11.00 12.73
C THR A 6 -8.33 -9.56 12.32
N MET A 7 -7.39 -8.62 12.48
CA MET A 7 -7.57 -7.20 12.13
C MET A 7 -6.26 -6.53 11.70
N ASP A 8 -6.34 -5.29 11.18
CA ASP A 8 -5.16 -4.49 10.84
C ASP A 8 -4.77 -3.49 11.93
N GLY A 9 -3.57 -2.88 11.78
CA GLY A 9 -3.05 -1.90 12.73
C GLY A 9 -3.96 -0.69 12.91
N ASN A 10 -4.57 -0.18 11.82
CA ASN A 10 -5.55 0.90 11.92
C ASN A 10 -6.76 0.52 12.80
N THR A 11 -7.31 -0.69 12.62
CA THR A 11 -8.42 -1.17 13.44
C THR A 11 -8.00 -1.34 14.91
N ALA A 12 -6.79 -1.85 15.17
CA ALA A 12 -6.26 -2.01 16.52
C ALA A 12 -6.08 -0.66 17.23
N ALA A 13 -5.45 0.32 16.57
CA ALA A 13 -5.27 1.69 17.09
C ALA A 13 -6.62 2.36 17.35
N ALA A 14 -7.55 2.28 16.40
CA ALA A 14 -8.90 2.82 16.56
C ALA A 14 -9.63 2.17 17.75
N HIS A 15 -9.53 0.84 17.92
CA HIS A 15 -10.18 0.11 19.01
C HIS A 15 -9.70 0.62 20.38
N ILE A 16 -8.40 0.76 20.57
CA ILE A 16 -7.86 1.27 21.83
C ILE A 16 -8.15 2.76 22.01
N SER A 17 -7.95 3.56 20.97
CA SER A 17 -8.21 5.00 21.00
C SER A 17 -9.66 5.30 21.40
N TYR A 18 -10.62 4.56 20.84
CA TYR A 18 -12.05 4.71 21.15
C TYR A 18 -12.34 4.51 22.64
N ALA A 19 -11.63 3.59 23.30
CA ALA A 19 -11.84 3.30 24.72
C ALA A 19 -11.63 4.54 25.61
N PHE A 20 -10.58 5.32 25.34
CA PHE A 20 -10.14 6.46 26.18
C PHE A 20 -10.61 7.84 25.69
N THR A 21 -11.35 7.90 24.58
CA THR A 21 -11.67 9.15 23.89
C THR A 21 -13.12 9.58 24.12
N GLU A 22 -13.33 10.88 24.34
CA GLU A 22 -14.67 11.50 24.31
C GLU A 22 -14.92 12.26 23.01
N VAL A 23 -13.90 12.94 22.49
CA VAL A 23 -13.96 13.75 21.27
C VAL A 23 -12.86 13.33 20.30
N SER A 24 -13.18 13.24 19.01
CA SER A 24 -12.20 12.99 17.95
C SER A 24 -12.40 14.02 16.83
N ALA A 25 -11.43 14.93 16.66
CA ALA A 25 -11.40 15.85 15.54
C ALA A 25 -10.51 15.28 14.44
N ILE A 26 -11.03 15.12 13.23
CA ILE A 26 -10.41 14.34 12.16
C ILE A 26 -10.35 15.11 10.84
N PHE A 27 -9.46 14.65 9.96
CA PHE A 27 -9.46 14.96 8.53
C PHE A 27 -8.86 13.76 7.78
N PRO A 28 -9.43 13.34 6.63
CA PRO A 28 -9.00 12.12 5.96
C PRO A 28 -7.67 12.32 5.22
N ILE A 29 -6.69 11.47 5.54
CA ILE A 29 -5.43 11.36 4.81
C ILE A 29 -4.94 9.90 4.81
N THR A 30 -4.58 9.36 3.65
CA THR A 30 -4.01 8.01 3.54
C THR A 30 -2.63 7.96 4.22
N PRO A 31 -2.27 6.90 4.97
CA PRO A 31 -3.03 5.69 5.27
C PRO A 31 -3.77 5.70 6.63
N SER A 32 -4.01 6.88 7.24
CA SER A 32 -4.65 6.99 8.56
C SER A 32 -6.18 7.06 8.52
N SER A 33 -6.78 7.42 7.38
CA SER A 33 -8.25 7.53 7.22
C SER A 33 -9.05 6.35 7.79
N PRO A 34 -8.65 5.07 7.60
CA PRO A 34 -9.42 3.94 8.12
C PRO A 34 -9.63 3.97 9.65
N MET A 35 -8.71 4.56 10.42
CA MET A 35 -8.92 4.72 11.86
C MET A 35 -10.14 5.58 12.16
N ALA A 36 -10.24 6.73 11.49
CA ALA A 36 -11.35 7.66 11.66
C ALA A 36 -12.68 7.07 11.16
N GLU A 37 -12.64 6.37 10.02
CA GLU A 37 -13.80 5.66 9.46
C GLU A 37 -14.33 4.59 10.42
N HIS A 38 -13.46 3.77 11.02
CA HIS A 38 -13.89 2.77 12.00
C HIS A 38 -14.49 3.39 13.26
N VAL A 39 -13.94 4.49 13.77
CA VAL A 39 -14.52 5.19 14.91
C VAL A 39 -15.92 5.73 14.57
N ASP A 40 -16.10 6.36 13.40
CA ASP A 40 -17.40 6.87 12.96
C ASP A 40 -18.43 5.74 12.77
N GLU A 41 -18.03 4.63 12.14
CA GLU A 41 -18.85 3.43 12.00
C GLU A 41 -19.28 2.86 13.36
N TRP A 42 -18.38 2.81 14.35
CA TRP A 42 -18.70 2.30 15.68
C TRP A 42 -19.60 3.24 16.47
N VAL A 43 -19.50 4.56 16.28
CA VAL A 43 -20.46 5.53 16.82
C VAL A 43 -21.85 5.26 16.26
N ALA A 44 -21.98 5.06 14.94
CA ALA A 44 -23.25 4.73 14.30
C ALA A 44 -23.83 3.38 14.78
N GLN A 45 -22.97 2.44 15.18
CA GLN A 45 -23.36 1.16 15.78
C GLN A 45 -23.68 1.24 17.28
N GLY A 46 -23.55 2.42 17.91
CA GLY A 46 -23.84 2.63 19.32
C GLY A 46 -22.77 2.09 20.27
N ARG A 47 -21.52 1.90 19.80
CA ARG A 47 -20.39 1.48 20.63
C ARG A 47 -20.12 2.54 21.70
N LYS A 48 -19.81 2.11 22.93
CA LYS A 48 -19.50 3.01 24.05
C LYS A 48 -18.03 2.92 24.42
N ASN A 49 -17.44 4.06 24.77
CA ASN A 49 -16.13 4.16 25.40
C ASN A 49 -16.20 3.74 26.88
N ILE A 50 -15.08 3.79 27.61
CA ILE A 50 -15.04 3.42 29.04
C ILE A 50 -15.84 4.39 29.95
N PHE A 51 -16.24 5.54 29.43
CA PHE A 51 -17.11 6.51 30.10
C PHE A 51 -18.61 6.24 29.85
N GLY A 52 -18.93 5.17 29.13
CA GLY A 52 -20.30 4.77 28.83
C GLY A 52 -20.99 5.62 27.76
N GLN A 53 -20.24 6.38 26.96
CA GLN A 53 -20.74 7.29 25.93
C GLN A 53 -20.18 6.92 24.54
N PRO A 54 -20.90 7.20 23.44
CA PRO A 54 -20.30 7.20 22.12
C PRO A 54 -19.29 8.35 21.98
N VAL A 55 -18.24 8.14 21.19
CA VAL A 55 -17.27 9.20 20.86
C VAL A 55 -17.97 10.28 20.01
N LYS A 56 -17.65 11.55 20.26
CA LYS A 56 -18.07 12.65 19.38
C LYS A 56 -17.03 12.87 18.28
N VAL A 57 -17.35 12.43 17.06
CA VAL A 57 -16.50 12.61 15.87
C VAL A 57 -16.85 13.91 15.15
N MET A 58 -15.85 14.66 14.72
CA MET A 58 -16.00 15.90 13.95
C MET A 58 -14.96 15.97 12.83
N GLU A 59 -15.43 16.03 11.59
CA GLU A 59 -14.57 16.32 10.43
C GLU A 59 -14.35 17.83 10.31
N MET A 60 -13.08 18.22 10.16
CA MET A 60 -12.68 19.62 9.99
C MET A 60 -12.38 19.93 8.52
N GLN A 61 -12.01 21.17 8.20
CA GLN A 61 -11.66 21.58 6.83
C GLN A 61 -10.23 21.20 6.40
N SER A 62 -9.36 20.88 7.37
CA SER A 62 -7.99 20.41 7.20
C SER A 62 -7.45 19.87 8.52
N GLU A 63 -6.30 19.20 8.50
CA GLU A 63 -5.59 18.76 9.70
C GLU A 63 -5.16 19.91 10.61
N ALA A 64 -4.89 21.10 10.06
CA ALA A 64 -4.63 22.29 10.87
C ALA A 64 -5.87 22.68 11.70
N GLY A 65 -7.05 22.60 11.09
CA GLY A 65 -8.33 22.79 11.77
C GLY A 65 -8.61 21.71 12.80
N ALA A 66 -8.31 20.45 12.47
CA ALA A 66 -8.40 19.32 13.39
C ALA A 66 -7.49 19.52 14.61
N ALA A 67 -6.23 19.88 14.43
CA ALA A 67 -5.31 20.11 15.53
C ALA A 67 -5.74 21.26 16.46
N GLY A 68 -6.28 22.35 15.89
CA GLY A 68 -6.86 23.45 16.67
C GLY A 68 -8.12 23.03 17.45
N ALA A 69 -8.97 22.20 16.85
CA ALA A 69 -10.12 21.63 17.53
C ALA A 69 -9.71 20.66 18.66
N VAL A 70 -8.67 19.84 18.45
CA VAL A 70 -8.10 19.00 19.52
C VAL A 70 -7.59 19.86 20.67
N HIS A 71 -6.81 20.90 20.36
CA HIS A 71 -6.30 21.84 21.36
C HIS A 71 -7.43 22.48 22.18
N GLY A 72 -8.45 23.04 21.51
CA GLY A 72 -9.60 23.66 22.18
C GLY A 72 -10.42 22.68 23.02
N SER A 73 -10.63 21.46 22.51
CA SER A 73 -11.37 20.40 23.22
C SER A 73 -10.66 19.94 24.49
N LEU A 74 -9.33 19.74 24.42
CA LEU A 74 -8.51 19.43 25.60
C LEU A 74 -8.51 20.58 26.61
N GLN A 75 -8.41 21.83 26.15
CA GLN A 75 -8.51 23.02 27.00
C GLN A 75 -9.86 23.13 27.72
N ALA A 76 -10.95 22.74 27.04
CA ALA A 76 -12.29 22.64 27.60
C ALA A 76 -12.50 21.41 28.49
N GLY A 77 -11.46 20.59 28.67
CA GLY A 77 -11.46 19.47 29.59
C GLY A 77 -12.03 18.18 29.04
N ALA A 78 -12.09 17.96 27.72
CA ALA A 78 -12.50 16.68 27.13
C ALA A 78 -11.29 15.87 26.65
N LEU A 79 -11.24 14.57 26.95
CA LEU A 79 -10.19 13.68 26.48
C LEU A 79 -10.33 13.49 24.97
N THR A 80 -9.34 13.96 24.22
CA THR A 80 -9.46 14.17 22.77
C THR A 80 -8.30 13.52 22.02
N THR A 81 -8.63 12.82 20.93
CA THR A 81 -7.69 12.12 20.03
C THR A 81 -7.79 12.66 18.60
N THR A 82 -6.83 12.29 17.75
CA THR A 82 -6.91 12.49 16.30
C THR A 82 -6.11 11.42 15.55
N TYR A 83 -6.34 11.31 14.24
CA TYR A 83 -5.71 10.36 13.34
C TYR A 83 -5.13 11.11 12.15
N THR A 84 -3.83 10.97 11.88
CA THR A 84 -3.17 11.70 10.78
C THR A 84 -1.94 10.97 10.25
N ALA A 85 -1.31 11.53 9.22
CA ALA A 85 -0.08 11.04 8.59
C ALA A 85 0.55 12.16 7.73
N SER A 86 1.85 12.06 7.43
CA SER A 86 2.52 12.83 6.37
C SER A 86 2.23 14.34 6.42
N GLN A 87 1.72 14.89 5.32
CA GLN A 87 1.38 16.31 5.18
C GLN A 87 0.40 16.78 6.26
N GLY A 88 -0.53 15.91 6.65
CA GLY A 88 -1.50 16.20 7.68
C GLY A 88 -0.82 16.46 9.03
N LEU A 89 0.14 15.64 9.41
CA LEU A 89 0.92 15.83 10.64
C LEU A 89 1.70 17.15 10.61
N LEU A 90 2.31 17.51 9.47
CA LEU A 90 3.00 18.80 9.32
C LEU A 90 2.08 19.99 9.60
N LEU A 91 0.82 19.93 9.16
CA LEU A 91 -0.18 20.96 9.43
C LEU A 91 -0.59 21.02 10.91
N MET A 92 -0.39 19.94 11.67
CA MET A 92 -0.69 19.90 13.10
C MET A 92 0.45 20.43 13.99
N ILE A 93 1.70 20.44 13.49
CA ILE A 93 2.90 20.83 14.27
C ILE A 93 2.73 22.13 15.08
N PRO A 94 2.19 23.24 14.52
CA PRO A 94 2.02 24.47 15.30
C PRO A 94 1.16 24.29 16.56
N ASN A 95 0.08 23.51 16.47
CA ASN A 95 -0.77 23.20 17.62
C ASN A 95 -0.13 22.17 18.56
N MET A 96 0.71 21.26 18.06
CA MET A 96 1.43 20.32 18.92
C MET A 96 2.30 21.05 19.96
N TYR A 97 3.01 22.12 19.57
CA TYR A 97 3.75 22.95 20.53
C TYR A 97 2.86 23.56 21.61
N LYS A 98 1.62 23.94 21.27
CA LYS A 98 0.65 24.49 22.22
C LYS A 98 0.09 23.42 23.14
N ILE A 99 -0.28 22.27 22.60
CA ILE A 99 -0.82 21.13 23.37
C ILE A 99 0.22 20.62 24.37
N SER A 100 1.49 20.48 23.98
CA SER A 100 2.57 20.05 24.88
C SER A 100 2.97 21.13 25.88
N GLY A 101 3.09 22.39 25.43
CA GLY A 101 3.46 23.53 26.28
C GLY A 101 2.41 23.83 27.35
N GLU A 102 1.13 23.57 27.06
CA GLU A 102 0.03 23.72 28.03
C GLU A 102 -0.25 22.43 28.81
N MET A 103 0.56 21.38 28.60
CA MET A 103 0.50 20.09 29.29
C MET A 103 -0.91 19.47 29.27
N LEU A 104 -1.37 19.19 28.05
CA LEU A 104 -2.69 18.60 27.79
C LEU A 104 -2.55 17.12 27.39
N PRO A 105 -3.38 16.22 27.94
CA PRO A 105 -3.27 14.77 27.74
C PRO A 105 -3.89 14.29 26.41
N GLY A 106 -3.45 14.87 25.29
CA GLY A 106 -3.88 14.46 23.95
C GLY A 106 -3.05 13.29 23.41
N VAL A 107 -3.66 12.40 22.63
CA VAL A 107 -2.96 11.33 21.91
C VAL A 107 -3.23 11.44 20.42
N PHE A 108 -2.17 11.51 19.62
CA PHE A 108 -2.23 11.52 18.17
C PHE A 108 -1.80 10.14 17.68
N HIS A 109 -2.68 9.45 16.97
CA HIS A 109 -2.37 8.16 16.35
C HIS A 109 -1.94 8.42 14.89
N VAL A 110 -0.70 8.06 14.58
CA VAL A 110 -0.07 8.38 13.29
C VAL A 110 0.35 7.10 12.58
N SER A 111 -0.25 6.86 11.42
CA SER A 111 0.26 5.86 10.49
C SER A 111 1.40 6.50 9.67
N ALA A 112 2.63 6.41 10.19
CA ALA A 112 3.79 7.16 9.72
C ALA A 112 4.02 6.99 8.21
N ARG A 113 4.14 8.10 7.48
CA ARG A 113 4.13 8.16 6.02
C ARG A 113 5.16 9.16 5.50
N ALA A 114 5.74 8.82 4.35
CA ALA A 114 6.62 9.68 3.58
C ALA A 114 6.08 11.10 3.38
N LEU A 115 6.97 12.09 3.48
CA LEU A 115 6.68 13.47 3.09
C LEU A 115 6.87 13.64 1.58
N ALA A 116 6.00 14.44 0.98
CA ALA A 116 6.16 14.90 -0.40
C ALA A 116 7.39 15.81 -0.51
N THR A 117 8.38 15.38 -1.28
CA THR A 117 9.63 16.11 -1.54
C THR A 117 9.72 16.45 -3.03
N SER A 118 10.54 15.75 -3.82
CA SER A 118 10.50 15.82 -5.29
C SER A 118 9.29 15.10 -5.87
N ALA A 119 8.73 14.14 -5.14
CA ALA A 119 7.50 13.44 -5.49
C ALA A 119 6.63 13.21 -4.25
N LEU A 120 5.32 13.05 -4.48
CA LEU A 120 4.39 12.56 -3.47
C LEU A 120 4.56 11.05 -3.30
N ASN A 121 4.55 10.58 -2.05
CA ASN A 121 4.49 9.15 -1.75
C ASN A 121 3.43 8.91 -0.66
N ILE A 122 2.54 7.92 -0.87
CA ILE A 122 1.49 7.56 0.09
C ILE A 122 1.94 6.54 1.14
N PHE A 123 3.08 5.90 0.91
CA PHE A 123 3.58 4.76 1.64
C PHE A 123 4.42 5.14 2.87
N GLY A 124 4.68 4.13 3.70
CA GLY A 124 5.19 4.31 5.06
C GLY A 124 6.69 4.53 5.16
N ASP A 125 7.06 5.59 5.88
CA ASP A 125 8.37 5.83 6.49
C ASP A 125 8.21 6.83 7.64
N HIS A 126 9.29 7.21 8.32
CA HIS A 126 9.24 8.05 9.53
C HIS A 126 9.49 9.54 9.27
N GLN A 127 9.51 10.01 8.02
CA GLN A 127 9.82 11.41 7.73
C GLN A 127 8.89 12.41 8.44
N ASP A 128 7.61 12.09 8.53
CA ASP A 128 6.59 12.91 9.17
C ASP A 128 6.75 12.99 10.68
N VAL A 129 6.87 11.84 11.35
CA VAL A 129 7.04 11.78 12.81
C VAL A 129 8.38 12.39 13.24
N MET A 130 9.44 12.21 12.44
CA MET A 130 10.74 12.84 12.71
C MET A 130 10.70 14.37 12.55
N ALA A 131 9.84 14.91 11.68
CA ALA A 131 9.62 16.35 11.56
C ALA A 131 8.90 16.96 12.78
N ALA A 132 8.24 16.14 13.62
CA ALA A 132 7.54 16.57 14.82
C ALA A 132 8.31 16.29 16.14
N ARG A 133 9.52 15.73 16.08
CA ARG A 133 10.27 15.24 17.27
C ARG A 133 10.62 16.31 18.31
N GLN A 134 10.62 17.58 17.91
CA GLN A 134 10.97 18.74 18.73
C GLN A 134 9.75 19.45 19.36
N THR A 135 8.53 18.98 19.06
CA THR A 135 7.29 19.63 19.50
C THR A 135 7.02 19.51 21.00
N GLY A 136 7.76 18.63 21.70
CA GLY A 136 7.51 18.27 23.10
C GLY A 136 6.47 17.16 23.26
N PHE A 137 5.96 16.56 22.19
CA PHE A 137 5.19 15.33 22.32
C PHE A 137 6.12 14.18 22.74
N ALA A 138 5.62 13.31 23.63
CA ALA A 138 6.20 11.99 23.79
C ALA A 138 5.98 11.19 22.50
N MET A 139 6.91 10.33 22.11
CA MET A 139 6.83 9.57 20.87
C MET A 139 7.00 8.09 21.18
N LEU A 140 5.95 7.32 20.94
CA LEU A 140 5.90 5.88 21.18
C LEU A 140 5.71 5.17 19.83
N ALA A 141 6.64 4.27 19.50
CA ALA A 141 6.70 3.55 18.25
C ALA A 141 6.25 2.09 18.44
N GLU A 142 5.46 1.60 17.49
CA GLU A 142 4.85 0.27 17.55
C GLU A 142 5.24 -0.53 16.29
N GLY A 143 5.85 -1.70 16.48
CA GLY A 143 6.45 -2.51 15.42
C GLY A 143 5.50 -3.49 14.75
N SER A 144 4.41 -3.90 15.40
CA SER A 144 3.49 -4.91 14.90
C SER A 144 2.02 -4.56 15.20
N VAL A 145 1.08 -5.25 14.57
CA VAL A 145 -0.35 -5.04 14.83
C VAL A 145 -0.70 -5.37 16.29
N GLN A 146 -0.02 -6.34 16.90
CA GLN A 146 -0.19 -6.65 18.32
C GLN A 146 0.39 -5.53 19.21
N GLU A 147 1.57 -4.99 18.88
CA GLU A 147 2.13 -3.86 19.62
C GLU A 147 1.23 -2.62 19.51
N VAL A 148 0.57 -2.39 18.37
CA VAL A 148 -0.44 -1.32 18.23
C VAL A 148 -1.62 -1.51 19.18
N MET A 149 -2.09 -2.75 19.40
CA MET A 149 -3.15 -3.02 20.38
C MET A 149 -2.68 -2.76 21.83
N ASP A 150 -1.43 -3.08 22.14
CA ASP A 150 -0.92 -3.06 23.50
C ASP A 150 -0.42 -1.66 23.93
N LEU A 151 0.42 -1.04 23.09
CA LEU A 151 1.15 0.20 23.41
C LEU A 151 0.30 1.45 23.21
N ALA A 152 -0.73 1.41 22.35
CA ALA A 152 -1.70 2.50 22.25
C ALA A 152 -2.39 2.77 23.59
N ALA A 153 -2.61 1.73 24.41
CA ALA A 153 -3.21 1.88 25.73
C ALA A 153 -2.22 2.55 26.69
N VAL A 154 -0.94 2.16 26.63
CA VAL A 154 0.14 2.80 27.39
C VAL A 154 0.23 4.30 27.08
N ALA A 155 0.14 4.69 25.81
CA ALA A 155 0.16 6.09 25.39
C ALA A 155 -0.99 6.91 26.02
N HIS A 156 -2.23 6.40 25.96
CA HIS A 156 -3.41 7.06 26.55
C HIS A 156 -3.33 7.15 28.08
N LEU A 157 -3.03 6.04 28.75
CA LEU A 157 -2.92 5.99 30.20
C LEU A 157 -1.81 6.93 30.71
N THR A 158 -0.65 6.91 30.06
CA THR A 158 0.49 7.76 30.42
C THR A 158 0.20 9.23 30.15
N ALA A 159 -0.44 9.57 29.02
CA ALA A 159 -0.80 10.96 28.71
C ALA A 159 -1.72 11.53 29.80
N ILE A 160 -2.74 10.78 30.21
CA ILE A 160 -3.68 11.18 31.27
C ILE A 160 -2.97 11.34 32.60
N LYS A 161 -2.10 10.40 32.97
CA LYS A 161 -1.35 10.41 34.25
C LYS A 161 -0.36 11.57 34.35
N THR A 162 0.39 11.82 33.30
CA THR A 162 1.54 12.75 33.31
C THR A 162 1.23 14.12 32.76
N ARG A 163 0.11 14.26 32.03
CA ARG A 163 -0.29 15.45 31.28
C ARG A 163 0.59 15.76 30.07
N ILE A 164 1.47 14.85 29.67
CA ILE A 164 2.30 15.02 28.47
C ILE A 164 1.58 14.35 27.29
N PRO A 165 1.36 15.05 26.17
CA PRO A 165 0.70 14.45 25.01
C PRO A 165 1.61 13.44 24.31
N PHE A 166 0.98 12.45 23.68
CA PHE A 166 1.67 11.37 22.95
C PHE A 166 1.41 11.45 21.45
N LEU A 167 2.46 11.28 20.67
CA LEU A 167 2.43 10.89 19.28
C LEU A 167 2.71 9.39 19.27
N ASN A 168 1.64 8.61 19.13
CA ASN A 168 1.69 7.16 19.03
C ASN A 168 1.73 6.78 17.55
N PHE A 169 2.75 6.05 17.10
CA PHE A 169 2.93 5.81 15.67
C PHE A 169 3.39 4.41 15.32
N PHE A 170 2.98 4.02 14.12
CA PHE A 170 3.29 2.73 13.49
C PHE A 170 3.42 2.93 11.98
N ASP A 171 4.11 2.00 11.33
CA ASP A 171 4.50 2.16 9.93
C ASP A 171 3.28 2.14 9.00
N GLY A 172 3.10 3.21 8.22
CA GLY A 172 2.02 3.36 7.25
C GLY A 172 2.05 2.24 6.20
N PHE A 173 0.89 1.68 5.90
CA PHE A 173 0.69 0.44 5.14
C PHE A 173 1.29 -0.80 5.79
N ARG A 174 2.61 -0.80 6.08
CA ARG A 174 3.35 -1.97 6.54
C ARG A 174 2.81 -2.56 7.83
N THR A 175 2.38 -1.71 8.76
CA THR A 175 1.68 -2.11 9.99
C THR A 175 0.22 -1.67 9.93
N SER A 176 -0.06 -0.47 9.42
CA SER A 176 -1.43 0.08 9.45
C SER A 176 -2.45 -0.71 8.62
N HIS A 177 -2.01 -1.37 7.53
CA HIS A 177 -2.84 -2.17 6.63
C HIS A 177 -2.48 -3.65 6.59
N GLU A 178 -1.44 -4.06 7.33
CA GLU A 178 -1.17 -5.48 7.53
C GLU A 178 -2.23 -6.05 8.44
N VAL A 179 -2.87 -7.12 8.00
CA VAL A 179 -3.87 -7.86 8.78
C VAL A 179 -3.15 -8.97 9.51
N GLN A 180 -3.28 -9.02 10.84
CA GLN A 180 -2.78 -10.11 11.67
C GLN A 180 -3.88 -10.65 12.59
N LYS A 181 -3.77 -11.94 12.92
CA LYS A 181 -4.50 -12.50 14.07
C LYS A 181 -3.80 -12.11 15.36
N ILE A 182 -4.47 -11.24 16.14
CA ILE A 182 -3.93 -10.68 17.39
C ILE A 182 -4.83 -10.99 18.59
N GLU A 183 -4.27 -10.85 19.77
CA GLU A 183 -5.00 -10.82 21.03
C GLU A 183 -5.58 -9.42 21.27
N VAL A 184 -6.85 -9.34 21.67
CA VAL A 184 -7.57 -8.07 21.86
C VAL A 184 -7.71 -7.74 23.34
N LEU A 185 -7.41 -6.49 23.71
CA LEU A 185 -7.71 -5.93 25.03
C LEU A 185 -9.17 -5.48 25.10
N GLU A 186 -9.90 -5.90 26.13
CA GLU A 186 -11.30 -5.51 26.33
C GLU A 186 -11.41 -4.22 27.16
N TYR A 187 -12.48 -3.45 26.97
CA TYR A 187 -12.61 -2.10 27.52
C TYR A 187 -12.74 -2.07 29.05
N ASP A 188 -13.27 -3.13 29.66
CA ASP A 188 -13.36 -3.28 31.11
C ASP A 188 -11.99 -3.47 31.75
N GLU A 189 -11.10 -4.22 31.11
CA GLU A 189 -9.71 -4.36 31.53
C GLU A 189 -8.98 -3.01 31.45
N LEU A 190 -9.16 -2.28 30.34
CA LEU A 190 -8.58 -0.95 30.15
C LEU A 190 -9.11 0.07 31.15
N ALA A 191 -10.42 0.03 31.45
CA ALA A 191 -11.04 0.92 32.43
C ALA A 191 -10.46 0.74 33.83
N SER A 192 -10.00 -0.47 34.18
CA SER A 192 -9.37 -0.76 35.48
C SER A 192 -7.98 -0.12 35.65
N LEU A 193 -7.29 0.20 34.55
CA LEU A 193 -5.98 0.83 34.55
C LEU A 193 -6.03 2.36 34.61
N LEU A 194 -7.20 2.96 34.36
CA LEU A 194 -7.37 4.41 34.30
C LEU A 194 -7.26 5.05 35.69
N ASP A 195 -6.34 6.00 35.82
CA ASP A 195 -6.23 6.82 37.03
C ASP A 195 -7.31 7.92 37.06
N TRP A 196 -8.40 7.65 37.78
CA TRP A 196 -9.53 8.58 37.91
C TRP A 196 -9.19 9.88 38.64
N ASP A 197 -8.19 9.90 39.52
CA ASP A 197 -7.75 11.13 40.17
C ASP A 197 -7.07 12.05 39.15
N SER A 198 -6.27 11.49 38.24
CA SER A 198 -5.67 12.24 37.14
C SER A 198 -6.73 12.76 36.15
N VAL A 199 -7.76 11.97 35.85
CA VAL A 199 -8.90 12.42 35.05
C VAL A 199 -9.63 13.58 35.72
N LYS A 200 -9.96 13.45 37.01
CA LYS A 200 -10.63 14.50 37.79
C LYS A 200 -9.79 15.78 37.79
N ALA A 201 -8.49 15.67 38.06
CA ALA A 201 -7.58 16.81 38.07
C ALA A 201 -7.48 17.48 36.69
N PHE A 202 -7.55 16.72 35.60
CA PHE A 202 -7.63 17.28 34.24
C PHE A 202 -8.91 18.11 34.04
N ARG A 203 -10.07 17.61 34.47
CA ARG A 203 -11.35 18.36 34.39
C ARG A 203 -11.34 19.62 35.23
N GLU A 204 -10.81 19.56 36.46
CA GLU A 204 -10.71 20.72 37.35
C GLU A 204 -9.82 21.84 36.79
N ARG A 205 -8.86 21.50 35.92
CA ARG A 205 -8.02 22.46 35.20
C ARG A 205 -8.65 22.97 33.90
N ALA A 206 -9.83 22.51 33.49
CA ALA A 206 -10.44 22.96 32.25
C ALA A 206 -10.81 24.45 32.28
N LEU A 207 -10.87 25.09 31.11
CA LEU A 207 -11.42 26.43 30.97
C LEU A 207 -12.92 26.40 31.30
N ASN A 208 -13.31 27.05 32.38
CA ASN A 208 -14.70 27.13 32.84
C ASN A 208 -14.98 28.53 33.42
N PRO A 209 -16.08 29.19 33.04
CA PRO A 209 -16.42 30.53 33.58
C PRO A 209 -16.67 30.53 35.10
N ASN A 210 -16.95 29.38 35.72
CA ASN A 210 -17.14 29.27 37.17
C ASN A 210 -15.82 29.26 37.96
N HIS A 211 -14.69 29.00 37.30
CA HIS A 211 -13.34 29.05 37.89
C HIS A 211 -12.32 29.48 36.81
N PRO A 212 -12.41 30.74 36.33
CA PRO A 212 -11.72 31.16 35.11
C PRO A 212 -10.21 31.28 35.32
N VAL A 213 -9.45 30.94 34.28
CA VAL A 213 -8.00 31.14 34.18
C VAL A 213 -7.65 31.67 32.79
N THR A 214 -6.50 32.34 32.67
CA THR A 214 -5.94 32.79 31.38
C THR A 214 -4.81 31.85 30.96
N ARG A 215 -4.78 31.45 29.69
CA ARG A 215 -3.74 30.59 29.10
C ARG A 215 -3.29 31.15 27.75
N GLY A 216 -2.09 30.78 27.32
CA GLY A 216 -1.54 31.22 26.05
C GLY A 216 -1.26 32.72 25.99
N THR A 217 -0.77 33.30 27.09
CA THR A 217 -0.35 34.70 27.17
C THR A 217 0.80 35.01 26.21
N ALA A 218 0.98 36.29 25.90
CA ALA A 218 2.22 36.80 25.33
C ALA A 218 3.17 37.15 26.48
N GLN A 219 4.37 36.56 26.48
CA GLN A 219 5.37 36.74 27.53
C GLN A 219 6.60 37.45 26.97
N ASN A 220 7.19 38.33 27.78
CA ASN A 220 8.46 38.96 27.46
C ASN A 220 9.64 38.03 27.81
N ALA A 221 10.86 38.45 27.47
CA ALA A 221 12.08 37.71 27.73
C ALA A 221 12.44 37.57 29.23
N ASP A 222 11.79 38.34 30.10
CA ASP A 222 12.00 38.33 31.55
C ASP A 222 11.52 37.04 32.24
N ILE A 223 10.49 36.37 31.70
CA ILE A 223 9.91 35.15 32.28
C ILE A 223 9.76 33.97 31.32
N TYR A 224 9.77 34.19 30.00
CA TYR A 224 9.49 33.13 29.02
C TYR A 224 10.42 31.92 29.18
N PHE A 225 11.71 32.15 29.40
CA PHE A 225 12.68 31.06 29.51
C PHE A 225 12.44 30.24 30.79
N GLN A 226 12.24 30.91 31.93
CA GLN A 226 11.98 30.24 33.21
C GLN A 226 10.70 29.41 33.17
N GLU A 227 9.63 29.94 32.56
CA GLU A 227 8.38 29.19 32.41
C GLU A 227 8.54 28.01 31.44
N ARG A 228 9.30 28.18 30.34
CA ARG A 228 9.54 27.10 29.39
C ARG A 228 10.28 25.91 30.01
N GLU A 229 11.19 26.15 30.94
CA GLU A 229 11.94 25.13 31.69
C GLU A 229 11.14 24.52 32.87
N SER A 230 10.01 25.13 33.26
CA SER A 230 9.20 24.65 34.39
C SER A 230 8.60 23.25 34.19
N VAL A 231 8.52 22.80 32.93
CA VAL A 231 7.97 21.48 32.55
C VAL A 231 8.98 20.33 32.73
N ASN A 232 10.27 20.61 32.93
CA ASN A 232 11.35 19.62 32.85
C ASN A 232 11.13 18.38 33.73
N LYS A 233 10.67 18.56 34.98
CA LYS A 233 10.42 17.44 35.89
C LYS A 233 9.44 16.41 35.32
N PHE A 234 8.41 16.86 34.60
CA PHE A 234 7.40 15.99 34.03
C PHE A 234 7.94 15.15 32.88
N TYR A 235 8.88 15.69 32.10
CA TYR A 235 9.55 14.95 31.03
C TYR A 235 10.61 13.99 31.59
N ASN A 236 11.31 14.35 32.66
CA ASN A 236 12.33 13.50 33.29
C ASN A 236 11.72 12.23 33.91
N GLU A 237 10.53 12.33 34.51
CA GLU A 237 9.80 11.22 35.16
C GLU A 237 9.00 10.36 34.15
N LEU A 238 8.85 10.83 32.91
CA LEU A 238 7.97 10.21 31.92
C LEU A 238 8.39 8.77 31.53
N PRO A 239 9.68 8.44 31.28
CA PRO A 239 10.07 7.08 30.92
C PRO A 239 9.71 6.03 31.97
N GLU A 240 9.82 6.37 33.26
CA GLU A 240 9.41 5.47 34.35
C GLU A 240 7.90 5.23 34.35
N THR A 241 7.11 6.29 34.12
CA THR A 241 5.65 6.15 34.05
C THR A 241 5.22 5.30 32.85
N VAL A 242 5.89 5.45 31.71
CA VAL A 242 5.67 4.59 30.53
C VAL A 242 5.93 3.13 30.86
N GLU A 243 7.08 2.81 31.47
CA GLU A 243 7.42 1.43 31.85
C GLU A 243 6.47 0.85 32.90
N ASN A 244 5.98 1.67 33.83
CA ASN A 244 4.96 1.23 34.78
C ASN A 244 3.66 0.79 34.07
N TYR A 245 3.18 1.55 33.09
CA TYR A 245 2.00 1.16 32.31
C TYR A 245 2.28 0.00 31.34
N MET A 246 3.49 -0.09 30.78
CA MET A 246 3.93 -1.28 30.04
C MET A 246 3.86 -2.52 30.94
N ALA A 247 4.32 -2.43 32.19
CA ALA A 247 4.24 -3.53 33.15
C ALA A 247 2.79 -3.90 33.51
N GLU A 248 1.86 -2.93 33.59
CA GLU A 248 0.42 -3.24 33.74
C GLU A 248 -0.13 -4.01 32.54
N ILE A 249 0.25 -3.61 31.31
CA ILE A 249 -0.08 -4.37 30.11
C ILE A 249 0.55 -5.78 30.16
N THR A 250 1.80 -5.92 30.63
CA THR A 250 2.44 -7.23 30.83
C THR A 250 1.66 -8.11 31.80
N LYS A 251 1.15 -7.57 32.91
CA LYS A 251 0.33 -8.33 33.88
C LYS A 251 -0.96 -8.84 33.26
N LEU A 252 -1.57 -8.05 32.38
CA LEU A 252 -2.77 -8.46 31.65
C LEU A 252 -2.46 -9.55 30.62
N THR A 253 -1.42 -9.32 29.83
CA THR A 253 -1.24 -10.01 28.54
C THR A 253 -0.16 -11.09 28.55
N GLY A 254 0.76 -11.04 29.50
CA GLY A 254 2.00 -11.80 29.52
C GLY A 254 3.07 -11.31 28.54
N ARG A 255 2.82 -10.24 27.78
CA ARG A 255 3.79 -9.65 26.82
C ARG A 255 4.55 -8.51 27.48
N GLU A 256 5.87 -8.65 27.54
CA GLU A 256 6.75 -7.71 28.23
C GLU A 256 7.26 -6.62 27.28
N TYR A 257 7.23 -5.38 27.74
CA TYR A 257 7.66 -4.21 26.99
C TYR A 257 8.47 -3.27 27.89
N HIS A 258 9.50 -2.66 27.32
CA HIS A 258 10.27 -1.59 27.95
C HIS A 258 10.46 -0.42 26.98
N CYS A 259 11.04 0.70 27.44
CA CYS A 259 11.40 1.81 26.53
C CYS A 259 12.32 1.32 25.40
N PHE A 260 13.23 0.40 25.74
CA PHE A 260 14.15 -0.29 24.85
C PHE A 260 14.24 -1.76 25.27
N ASP A 261 13.75 -2.69 24.45
CA ASP A 261 14.00 -4.12 24.65
C ASP A 261 15.07 -4.64 23.71
N TYR A 262 15.89 -5.54 24.25
CA TYR A 262 16.86 -6.34 23.54
C TYR A 262 16.30 -7.69 23.13
N TYR A 263 16.66 -8.14 21.93
CA TYR A 263 16.42 -9.50 21.47
C TYR A 263 17.66 -10.04 20.73
N GLY A 264 18.07 -11.27 21.04
CA GLY A 264 19.19 -11.94 20.35
C GLY A 264 20.11 -12.69 21.31
N ALA A 265 21.32 -12.98 20.84
CA ALA A 265 22.29 -13.76 21.62
C ALA A 265 22.70 -13.02 22.91
N PRO A 266 22.69 -13.64 24.09
CA PRO A 266 23.11 -12.97 25.34
C PRO A 266 24.56 -12.45 25.29
N ASP A 267 25.41 -13.06 24.47
CA ASP A 267 26.81 -12.71 24.24
C ASP A 267 27.05 -12.07 22.86
N ALA A 268 26.05 -11.38 22.31
CA ALA A 268 26.16 -10.70 21.02
C ALA A 268 27.33 -9.71 20.97
N ASP A 269 28.06 -9.70 19.85
CA ASP A 269 29.15 -8.77 19.60
C ASP A 269 28.77 -7.64 18.62
N ARG A 270 27.66 -7.81 17.89
CA ARG A 270 27.11 -6.88 16.92
C ARG A 270 25.60 -6.73 17.13
N VAL A 271 25.12 -5.49 17.15
CA VAL A 271 23.70 -5.21 17.38
C VAL A 271 23.16 -4.19 16.38
N ILE A 272 21.91 -4.38 15.96
CA ILE A 272 21.12 -3.37 15.25
C ILE A 272 20.27 -2.59 16.26
N ILE A 273 20.15 -1.28 16.09
CA ILE A 273 19.16 -0.45 16.81
C ILE A 273 18.18 0.10 15.78
N ALA A 274 16.90 -0.21 15.94
CA ALA A 274 15.86 0.14 14.97
C ALA A 274 14.53 0.43 15.68
N MET A 275 13.59 0.97 14.91
CA MET A 275 12.25 1.37 15.38
C MET A 275 11.19 0.96 14.35
N GLY A 276 9.96 0.72 14.82
CA GLY A 276 8.85 0.30 13.96
C GLY A 276 9.00 -1.13 13.44
N SER A 277 8.38 -1.44 12.30
CA SER A 277 8.18 -2.82 11.82
C SER A 277 9.46 -3.55 11.41
N ALA A 278 10.53 -2.82 11.11
CA ALA A 278 11.83 -3.42 10.80
C ALA A 278 12.40 -4.26 11.95
N THR A 279 11.93 -4.00 13.17
CA THR A 279 12.41 -4.69 14.36
C THR A 279 11.96 -6.15 14.40
N ASP A 280 10.77 -6.48 13.88
CA ASP A 280 10.29 -7.86 13.71
C ASP A 280 11.06 -8.60 12.61
N VAL A 281 11.39 -7.92 11.49
CA VAL A 281 12.29 -8.48 10.46
C VAL A 281 13.67 -8.79 11.04
N CYS A 282 14.17 -7.91 11.93
CA CYS A 282 15.42 -8.13 12.61
C CYS A 282 15.37 -9.38 13.49
N GLU A 283 14.33 -9.54 14.31
CA GLU A 283 14.18 -10.75 15.15
C GLU A 283 14.15 -12.04 14.33
N GLU A 284 13.34 -12.08 13.28
CA GLU A 284 13.24 -13.24 12.38
C GLU A 284 14.61 -13.57 11.74
N THR A 285 15.34 -12.55 11.30
CA THR A 285 16.69 -12.71 10.72
C THR A 285 17.71 -13.16 11.77
N ILE A 286 17.63 -12.63 12.99
CA ILE A 286 18.51 -12.99 14.11
C ILE A 286 18.34 -14.47 14.47
N ASP A 287 17.12 -14.98 14.50
CA ASP A 287 16.85 -16.40 14.75
C ASP A 287 17.59 -17.28 13.74
N TYR A 288 17.50 -16.94 12.45
CA TYR A 288 18.23 -17.62 11.38
C TYR A 288 19.75 -17.52 11.56
N LEU A 289 20.29 -16.32 11.78
CA LEU A 289 21.74 -16.10 11.86
C LEU A 289 22.36 -16.73 13.12
N ASN A 290 21.69 -16.66 14.26
CA ASN A 290 22.16 -17.26 15.51
C ASN A 290 22.11 -18.78 15.44
N ALA A 291 21.08 -19.36 14.81
CA ALA A 291 21.04 -20.81 14.54
C ALA A 291 22.21 -21.26 13.64
N ASN A 292 22.75 -20.36 12.81
CA ASN A 292 23.94 -20.55 11.98
C ASN A 292 25.24 -20.04 12.63
N GLY A 293 25.28 -19.90 13.96
CA GLY A 293 26.50 -19.66 14.73
C GLY A 293 26.95 -18.20 14.82
N GLN A 294 26.16 -17.24 14.31
CA GLN A 294 26.43 -15.82 14.54
C GLN A 294 26.03 -15.40 15.96
N LYS A 295 26.54 -14.24 16.40
CA LYS A 295 26.29 -13.66 17.73
C LYS A 295 25.71 -12.26 17.58
N VAL A 296 24.45 -12.19 17.16
CA VAL A 296 23.80 -10.94 16.80
C VAL A 296 22.54 -10.70 17.62
N GLY A 297 22.16 -9.42 17.72
CA GLY A 297 20.94 -8.99 18.41
C GLY A 297 20.40 -7.65 17.90
N VAL A 298 19.21 -7.28 18.37
CA VAL A 298 18.54 -6.02 18.05
C VAL A 298 18.08 -5.33 19.34
N ILE A 299 18.18 -4.02 19.39
CA ILE A 299 17.44 -3.16 20.32
C ILE A 299 16.27 -2.57 19.56
N LYS A 300 15.04 -2.85 19.99
CA LYS A 300 13.87 -2.15 19.47
C LYS A 300 13.57 -0.92 20.30
N VAL A 301 13.49 0.23 19.65
CA VAL A 301 13.14 1.50 20.31
C VAL A 301 11.62 1.62 20.33
N ARG A 302 11.04 1.67 21.53
CA ARG A 302 9.59 1.92 21.71
C ARG A 302 9.39 3.37 22.05
N LEU A 303 9.93 3.82 23.18
CA LEU A 303 9.87 5.23 23.59
C LEU A 303 11.02 6.01 22.95
N PHE A 304 10.75 6.65 21.81
CA PHE A 304 11.74 7.50 21.12
C PHE A 304 11.89 8.86 21.78
N ARG A 305 10.78 9.42 22.31
CA ARG A 305 10.81 10.68 23.08
C ARG A 305 9.95 10.55 24.33
N PRO A 306 10.46 10.97 25.50
CA PRO A 306 11.84 11.39 25.80
C PRO A 306 12.84 10.24 25.61
N PHE A 307 14.02 10.55 25.06
CA PHE A 307 15.06 9.54 24.82
C PHE A 307 15.88 9.31 26.09
N SER A 308 15.79 8.12 26.68
CA SER A 308 16.51 7.78 27.93
C SER A 308 17.83 7.08 27.62
N ASN A 309 18.94 7.84 27.67
CA ASN A 309 20.30 7.29 27.49
C ASN A 309 20.61 6.15 28.47
N GLU A 310 20.21 6.29 29.74
CA GLU A 310 20.43 5.29 30.77
C GLU A 310 19.76 3.95 30.42
N ARG A 311 18.47 3.99 30.05
CA ARG A 311 17.71 2.78 29.70
C ARG A 311 18.24 2.11 28.43
N LEU A 312 18.64 2.89 27.43
CA LEU A 312 19.30 2.36 26.24
C LEU A 312 20.59 1.60 26.59
N LEU A 313 21.48 2.23 27.36
CA LEU A 313 22.77 1.62 27.76
C LEU A 313 22.60 0.41 28.68
N ALA A 314 21.49 0.35 29.43
CA ALA A 314 21.12 -0.80 30.26
C ALA A 314 20.61 -1.98 29.42
N ALA A 315 19.85 -1.72 28.35
CA ALA A 315 19.34 -2.75 27.45
C ALA A 315 20.42 -3.40 26.58
N ILE A 316 21.53 -2.70 26.30
CA ILE A 316 22.61 -3.21 25.43
C ILE A 316 23.53 -4.18 26.19
N PRO A 317 23.74 -5.43 25.70
CA PRO A 317 24.70 -6.35 26.28
C PRO A 317 26.13 -5.77 26.32
N LYS A 318 26.86 -6.02 27.42
CA LYS A 318 28.23 -5.48 27.61
C LYS A 318 29.27 -6.07 26.65
N THR A 319 28.94 -7.16 25.96
CA THR A 319 29.79 -7.82 24.94
C THR A 319 29.78 -7.12 23.59
N VAL A 320 28.83 -6.20 23.36
CA VAL A 320 28.64 -5.53 22.07
C VAL A 320 29.84 -4.65 21.75
N LYS A 321 30.40 -4.83 20.55
CA LYS A 321 31.56 -4.09 20.04
C LYS A 321 31.20 -3.17 18.89
N LYS A 322 30.13 -3.46 18.14
CA LYS A 322 29.71 -2.70 16.96
C LYS A 322 28.19 -2.59 16.90
N ILE A 323 27.70 -1.41 16.53
CA ILE A 323 26.28 -1.09 16.44
C ILE A 323 25.98 -0.50 15.06
N ALA A 324 24.93 -1.00 14.41
CA ALA A 324 24.30 -0.32 13.27
C ALA A 324 22.97 0.29 13.73
N VAL A 325 22.77 1.57 13.46
CA VAL A 325 21.50 2.25 13.73
C VAL A 325 20.77 2.43 12.41
N LEU A 326 19.52 1.95 12.35
CA LEU A 326 18.69 1.99 11.15
C LEU A 326 17.60 3.04 11.30
N ASP A 327 17.65 4.04 10.42
CA ASP A 327 16.69 5.13 10.36
C ASP A 327 15.78 4.97 9.14
N ARG A 328 14.46 5.03 9.36
CA ARG A 328 13.45 4.98 8.30
C ARG A 328 13.11 6.39 7.79
N THR A 329 14.12 7.23 7.58
CA THR A 329 13.97 8.63 7.16
C THR A 329 15.21 9.10 6.41
N LYS A 330 15.14 10.29 5.81
CA LYS A 330 16.30 10.97 5.23
C LYS A 330 16.23 12.45 5.56
N GLU A 331 17.28 12.99 6.18
CA GLU A 331 17.47 14.42 6.40
C GLU A 331 18.61 14.92 5.48
N PRO A 332 18.33 15.43 4.27
CA PRO A 332 19.37 15.85 3.33
C PRO A 332 20.29 16.92 3.94
N GLY A 333 21.60 16.67 3.92
CA GLY A 333 22.62 17.59 4.44
C GLY A 333 22.86 17.49 5.95
N SER A 334 22.16 16.62 6.68
CA SER A 334 22.45 16.38 8.09
C SER A 334 23.77 15.60 8.27
N THR A 335 24.32 15.64 9.48
CA THR A 335 25.48 14.83 9.87
C THR A 335 25.13 13.38 10.20
N GLY A 336 23.85 13.03 10.09
CA GLY A 336 23.27 11.72 10.40
C GLY A 336 21.77 11.82 10.65
N GLU A 337 21.07 10.70 10.53
CA GLU A 337 19.63 10.62 10.79
C GLU A 337 19.30 10.65 12.30
N PRO A 338 18.05 10.98 12.69
CA PRO A 338 17.70 11.30 14.08
C PRO A 338 18.04 10.20 15.09
N LEU A 339 17.68 8.94 14.85
CA LEU A 339 17.93 7.87 15.81
C LEU A 339 19.44 7.58 15.91
N TYR A 340 20.15 7.57 14.79
CA TYR A 340 21.61 7.47 14.77
C TYR A 340 22.29 8.57 15.60
N LEU A 341 21.84 9.83 15.49
CA LEU A 341 22.40 10.93 16.28
C LEU A 341 22.13 10.77 17.78
N ASP A 342 20.92 10.34 18.17
CA ASP A 342 20.58 10.11 19.58
C ASP A 342 21.39 8.96 20.19
N VAL A 343 21.55 7.86 19.46
CA VAL A 343 22.39 6.73 19.89
C VAL A 343 23.85 7.16 20.03
N ARG A 344 24.40 7.91 19.07
CA ARG A 344 25.77 8.44 19.19
C ARG A 344 25.93 9.35 20.40
N ASN A 345 24.93 10.18 20.68
CA ASN A 345 24.91 11.04 21.86
C ASN A 345 24.89 10.23 23.16
N ALA A 346 24.14 9.13 23.23
CA ALA A 346 24.09 8.26 24.41
C ALA A 346 25.47 7.63 24.76
N PHE A 347 26.31 7.40 23.76
CA PHE A 347 27.67 6.88 23.94
C PHE A 347 28.76 7.96 24.03
N TYR A 348 28.42 9.25 23.89
CA TYR A 348 29.41 10.32 23.96
C TYR A 348 30.04 10.38 25.36
N GLY A 349 31.37 10.26 25.43
CA GLY A 349 32.13 10.23 26.68
C GLY A 349 32.12 8.89 27.42
N GLN A 350 31.47 7.84 26.91
CA GLN A 350 31.50 6.50 27.50
C GLN A 350 32.83 5.80 27.23
N ALA A 351 33.41 5.19 28.27
CA ALA A 351 34.58 4.33 28.11
C ALA A 351 34.19 3.04 27.35
N ASN A 352 35.06 2.58 26.45
CA ASN A 352 34.84 1.38 25.62
C ASN A 352 33.54 1.44 24.77
N ALA A 353 33.15 2.63 24.31
CA ALA A 353 32.02 2.77 23.41
C ALA A 353 32.21 1.87 22.15
N PRO A 354 31.16 1.14 21.72
CA PRO A 354 31.21 0.35 20.50
C PRO A 354 31.39 1.27 19.29
N LEU A 355 31.87 0.71 18.18
CA LEU A 355 31.85 1.42 16.89
C LEU A 355 30.41 1.54 16.41
N ILE A 356 29.95 2.76 16.09
CA ILE A 356 28.57 3.03 15.71
C ILE A 356 28.52 3.52 14.26
N VAL A 357 27.75 2.84 13.43
CA VAL A 357 27.42 3.27 12.05
C VAL A 357 25.92 3.49 11.89
N GLY A 358 25.54 4.39 11.01
CA GLY A 358 24.15 4.69 10.64
C GLY A 358 23.83 4.22 9.24
N GLY A 359 22.59 3.79 9.02
CA GLY A 359 22.08 3.40 7.71
C GLY A 359 20.60 3.75 7.54
N ARG A 360 20.20 3.96 6.29
CA ARG A 360 18.81 4.24 5.92
C ARG A 360 18.14 3.05 5.25
N PHE A 361 16.84 2.90 5.48
CA PHE A 361 16.03 1.85 4.88
C PHE A 361 14.58 2.30 4.71
N GLY A 362 13.77 1.53 3.98
CA GLY A 362 12.31 1.58 4.16
C GLY A 362 11.58 2.83 3.68
N LEU A 363 12.27 3.76 2.99
CA LEU A 363 11.64 4.99 2.50
C LEU A 363 10.52 4.66 1.52
N GLY A 364 9.34 5.26 1.73
CA GLY A 364 8.16 5.00 0.90
C GLY A 364 7.76 3.52 0.80
N SER A 365 7.82 2.77 1.91
CA SER A 365 7.58 1.31 1.97
C SER A 365 8.49 0.44 1.09
N LYS A 366 9.74 0.85 0.85
CA LYS A 366 10.80 -0.07 0.42
C LYS A 366 11.24 -0.98 1.58
N ASP A 367 10.32 -1.82 2.06
CA ASP A 367 10.50 -2.62 3.27
C ASP A 367 11.69 -3.59 3.14
N PRO A 368 12.56 -3.70 4.15
CA PRO A 368 13.68 -4.62 4.11
C PRO A 368 13.19 -6.06 4.28
N ASN A 369 13.87 -7.01 3.64
CA ASN A 369 13.67 -8.44 3.84
C ASN A 369 14.84 -8.99 4.67
N PRO A 370 14.83 -10.28 5.06
CA PRO A 370 15.91 -10.87 5.85
C PRO A 370 17.30 -10.77 5.20
N GLY A 371 17.39 -10.86 3.87
CA GLY A 371 18.65 -10.67 3.14
C GLY A 371 19.23 -9.26 3.31
N HIS A 372 18.38 -8.22 3.27
CA HIS A 372 18.79 -6.84 3.54
C HIS A 372 19.30 -6.66 4.98
N ILE A 373 18.65 -7.28 5.96
CA ILE A 373 19.08 -7.23 7.37
C ILE A 373 20.40 -7.99 7.58
N ALA A 374 20.55 -9.16 6.96
CA ALA A 374 21.80 -9.92 7.01
C ALA A 374 22.98 -9.14 6.43
N ALA A 375 22.76 -8.37 5.35
CA ALA A 375 23.78 -7.47 4.79
C ALA A 375 24.26 -6.41 5.80
N VAL A 376 23.39 -5.92 6.70
CA VAL A 376 23.78 -5.00 7.78
C VAL A 376 24.70 -5.69 8.78
N TYR A 377 24.39 -6.92 9.20
CA TYR A 377 25.27 -7.68 10.09
C TYR A 377 26.59 -8.06 9.43
N ALA A 378 26.58 -8.37 8.13
CA ALA A 378 27.78 -8.60 7.34
C ALA A 378 28.65 -7.33 7.27
N ASN A 379 28.05 -6.15 7.07
CA ASN A 379 28.75 -4.87 7.17
C ASN A 379 29.40 -4.67 8.56
N LEU A 380 28.67 -4.96 9.64
CA LEU A 380 29.22 -4.89 11.01
C LEU A 380 30.33 -5.93 11.26
N ALA A 381 30.37 -7.04 10.52
CA ALA A 381 31.44 -8.02 10.65
C ALA A 381 32.80 -7.49 10.17
N GLN A 382 32.81 -6.55 9.22
CA GLN A 382 34.02 -6.00 8.62
C GLN A 382 34.85 -5.18 9.61
N ASP A 383 36.18 -5.13 9.44
CA ASP A 383 37.07 -4.35 10.30
C ASP A 383 36.73 -2.84 10.28
N ALA A 384 36.36 -2.33 9.11
CA ALA A 384 35.89 -0.96 8.91
C ALA A 384 34.48 -0.96 8.29
N PRO A 385 33.42 -1.10 9.10
CA PRO A 385 32.05 -1.08 8.60
C PRO A 385 31.73 0.24 7.88
N LYS A 386 31.02 0.14 6.77
CA LYS A 386 30.51 1.29 6.02
C LYS A 386 29.54 2.08 6.89
N ASN A 387 29.72 3.39 6.96
CA ASN A 387 28.82 4.32 7.62
C ASN A 387 28.00 5.12 6.59
N GLY A 388 26.83 5.62 6.98
CA GLY A 388 25.93 6.38 6.10
C GLY A 388 25.35 5.56 4.97
N PHE A 389 25.21 4.24 5.17
CA PHE A 389 24.82 3.29 4.13
C PHE A 389 23.31 3.31 3.82
N THR A 390 22.91 2.62 2.76
CA THR A 390 21.51 2.35 2.41
C THR A 390 21.29 0.86 2.19
N ILE A 391 20.06 0.36 2.39
CA ILE A 391 19.67 -1.02 2.06
C ILE A 391 18.35 -1.02 1.25
N GLY A 392 18.16 -2.05 0.40
CA GLY A 392 16.96 -2.20 -0.43
C GLY A 392 16.97 -1.40 -1.74
N ILE A 393 18.11 -0.80 -2.10
CA ILE A 393 18.33 -0.09 -3.37
C ILE A 393 19.74 -0.39 -3.90
N VAL A 394 19.96 -0.10 -5.17
CA VAL A 394 21.31 -0.04 -5.78
C VAL A 394 21.70 1.42 -5.96
N ASP A 395 22.57 1.90 -5.09
CA ASP A 395 23.17 3.24 -5.20
C ASP A 395 24.57 3.14 -5.80
N ASP A 396 24.62 3.27 -7.12
CA ASP A 396 25.82 3.26 -7.96
C ASP A 396 26.37 4.67 -8.24
N VAL A 397 25.76 5.71 -7.65
CA VAL A 397 26.18 7.11 -7.78
C VAL A 397 27.03 7.53 -6.59
N THR A 398 26.46 7.42 -5.39
CA THR A 398 27.17 7.76 -4.14
C THR A 398 27.74 6.56 -3.41
N ASN A 399 27.53 5.36 -3.98
CA ASN A 399 28.08 4.10 -3.47
C ASN A 399 27.73 3.88 -2.00
N THR A 400 26.53 4.23 -1.55
CA THR A 400 26.11 4.04 -0.15
C THR A 400 25.44 2.70 0.10
N SER A 401 24.85 2.08 -0.93
CA SER A 401 24.12 0.82 -0.78
C SER A 401 25.02 -0.33 -0.29
N LEU A 402 24.44 -1.23 0.51
CA LEU A 402 25.04 -2.51 0.89
C LEU A 402 24.57 -3.60 -0.07
N GLU A 403 25.49 -4.48 -0.45
CA GLU A 403 25.22 -5.63 -1.29
C GLU A 403 24.59 -6.77 -0.48
N VAL A 404 23.57 -7.42 -1.04
CA VAL A 404 22.98 -8.63 -0.47
C VAL A 404 23.73 -9.83 -1.03
N THR A 405 24.48 -10.53 -0.18
CA THR A 405 25.35 -11.65 -0.60
C THR A 405 24.66 -13.01 -0.54
N GLU A 406 23.54 -13.10 0.18
CA GLU A 406 22.83 -14.37 0.42
C GLU A 406 21.31 -14.18 0.26
N ASP A 407 20.68 -15.12 -0.43
CA ASP A 407 19.22 -15.21 -0.55
C ASP A 407 18.67 -16.05 0.61
N ILE A 408 18.17 -15.36 1.64
CA ILE A 408 17.75 -15.96 2.92
C ILE A 408 16.23 -16.10 2.98
N ASP A 409 15.75 -17.28 3.35
CA ASP A 409 14.38 -17.52 3.82
C ASP A 409 14.41 -17.70 5.35
N ALA A 410 14.10 -16.64 6.08
CA ALA A 410 14.06 -16.66 7.54
C ALA A 410 12.66 -16.96 8.08
N THR A 411 11.67 -17.22 7.20
CA THR A 411 10.30 -17.48 7.66
C THR A 411 10.26 -18.71 8.57
N PRO A 412 9.52 -18.69 9.70
CA PRO A 412 9.49 -19.82 10.60
C PRO A 412 9.06 -21.12 9.91
N GLU A 413 9.78 -22.21 10.15
CA GLU A 413 9.46 -23.52 9.60
C GLU A 413 7.99 -23.91 9.85
N GLY A 414 7.33 -24.40 8.80
CA GLY A 414 5.89 -24.73 8.82
C GLY A 414 4.96 -23.55 8.51
N THR A 415 5.51 -22.39 8.11
CA THR A 415 4.74 -21.27 7.55
C THR A 415 4.47 -21.48 6.06
N THR A 416 3.22 -21.42 5.64
CA THR A 416 2.80 -21.46 4.24
C THR A 416 2.67 -20.04 3.70
N SER A 417 3.41 -19.70 2.64
CA SER A 417 3.39 -18.39 2.00
C SER A 417 2.66 -18.40 0.65
N CYS A 418 1.63 -17.57 0.49
CA CYS A 418 0.77 -17.53 -0.69
C CYS A 418 0.76 -16.14 -1.34
N LYS A 419 0.93 -16.08 -2.67
CA LYS A 419 0.77 -14.85 -3.47
C LYS A 419 -0.43 -14.94 -4.41
N PHE A 420 -1.17 -13.85 -4.53
CA PHE A 420 -2.34 -13.76 -5.40
C PHE A 420 -2.26 -12.50 -6.26
N TRP A 421 -2.10 -12.69 -7.56
CA TRP A 421 -2.08 -11.65 -8.57
C TRP A 421 -3.49 -11.42 -9.08
N GLY A 422 -4.05 -10.27 -8.74
CA GLY A 422 -5.42 -9.86 -9.06
C GLY A 422 -5.49 -8.57 -9.88
N LEU A 423 -6.64 -8.33 -10.48
CA LEU A 423 -7.00 -7.05 -11.11
C LEU A 423 -7.83 -6.21 -10.13
N GLY A 424 -7.53 -4.91 -10.06
CA GLY A 424 -8.33 -3.97 -9.28
C GLY A 424 -9.82 -4.10 -9.61
N SER A 425 -10.62 -4.39 -8.58
CA SER A 425 -12.07 -4.65 -8.64
C SER A 425 -12.53 -6.04 -9.14
N ASP A 426 -11.64 -7.02 -9.30
CA ASP A 426 -12.02 -8.42 -9.61
C ASP A 426 -12.50 -9.23 -8.39
N GLY A 427 -12.31 -8.69 -7.18
CA GLY A 427 -12.70 -9.29 -5.91
C GLY A 427 -11.62 -10.14 -5.22
N THR A 428 -10.41 -10.28 -5.78
CA THR A 428 -9.28 -11.06 -5.24
C THR A 428 -8.90 -10.60 -3.83
N VAL A 429 -8.68 -9.30 -3.63
CA VAL A 429 -8.33 -8.74 -2.30
C VAL A 429 -9.44 -9.03 -1.27
N GLY A 430 -10.71 -8.87 -1.66
CA GLY A 430 -11.85 -9.15 -0.79
C GLY A 430 -11.94 -10.63 -0.40
N ALA A 431 -11.74 -11.53 -1.36
CA ALA A 431 -11.67 -12.97 -1.12
C ALA A 431 -10.51 -13.32 -0.18
N ASN A 432 -9.33 -12.72 -0.36
CA ASN A 432 -8.18 -12.95 0.49
C ASN A 432 -8.37 -12.40 1.92
N LYS A 433 -9.00 -11.23 2.07
CA LYS A 433 -9.43 -10.70 3.39
C LYS A 433 -10.46 -11.62 4.08
N SER A 434 -11.32 -12.28 3.31
CA SER A 434 -12.24 -13.30 3.84
C SER A 434 -11.49 -14.57 4.21
N ALA A 435 -10.59 -15.07 3.36
CA ALA A 435 -9.81 -16.27 3.60
C ALA A 435 -8.95 -16.16 4.85
N ILE A 436 -8.28 -15.02 5.06
CA ILE A 436 -7.48 -14.81 6.27
C ILE A 436 -8.33 -14.81 7.54
N LYS A 437 -9.53 -14.22 7.52
CA LYS A 437 -10.46 -14.25 8.66
C LYS A 437 -10.98 -15.66 8.92
N ILE A 438 -11.36 -16.39 7.87
CA ILE A 438 -11.81 -17.78 7.99
C ILE A 438 -10.72 -18.62 8.67
N ILE A 439 -9.49 -18.56 8.17
CA ILE A 439 -8.39 -19.37 8.74
C ILE A 439 -8.00 -18.87 10.13
N GLY A 440 -7.85 -17.56 10.33
CA GLY A 440 -7.44 -16.97 11.59
C GLY A 440 -8.46 -17.17 12.72
N ASP A 441 -9.75 -17.02 12.43
CA ASP A 441 -10.81 -17.04 13.44
C ASP A 441 -11.34 -18.46 13.73
N ASN A 442 -11.09 -19.44 12.84
CA ASN A 442 -11.59 -20.84 13.00
C ASN A 442 -10.48 -21.87 13.22
N THR A 443 -9.21 -21.45 13.30
CA THR A 443 -8.08 -22.35 13.60
C THR A 443 -7.16 -21.75 14.65
N ASP A 444 -6.22 -22.55 15.18
CA ASP A 444 -5.18 -22.08 16.09
C ASP A 444 -3.97 -21.44 15.38
N MET A 445 -3.97 -21.38 14.05
CA MET A 445 -2.86 -20.79 13.30
C MET A 445 -2.84 -19.27 13.47
N TYR A 446 -1.62 -18.72 13.43
CA TYR A 446 -1.39 -17.32 13.13
C TYR A 446 -1.63 -17.09 11.64
N ALA A 447 -2.19 -15.93 11.32
CA ALA A 447 -2.49 -15.55 9.96
C ALA A 447 -2.04 -14.10 9.75
N GLN A 448 -1.35 -13.85 8.64
CA GLN A 448 -0.87 -12.54 8.23
C GLN A 448 -1.29 -12.28 6.77
N ALA A 449 -1.77 -11.08 6.46
CA ALA A 449 -1.98 -10.65 5.08
C ALA A 449 -1.50 -9.22 4.88
N TYR A 450 -0.84 -9.00 3.76
CA TYR A 450 -0.50 -7.69 3.24
C TYR A 450 -1.01 -7.58 1.80
N PHE A 451 -1.53 -6.41 1.43
CA PHE A 451 -2.09 -6.17 0.12
C PHE A 451 -1.33 -5.04 -0.55
N PHE A 452 -0.56 -5.40 -1.58
CA PHE A 452 0.10 -4.43 -2.45
C PHE A 452 -0.91 -3.96 -3.51
N TYR A 453 -1.10 -2.65 -3.60
CA TYR A 453 -1.98 -2.01 -4.57
C TYR A 453 -1.18 -1.14 -5.52
N ASP A 454 -1.56 -1.15 -6.79
CA ASP A 454 -1.13 -0.14 -7.75
C ASP A 454 -1.72 1.25 -7.41
N SER A 455 -1.02 2.30 -7.85
CA SER A 455 -1.49 3.68 -7.86
C SER A 455 -2.73 3.91 -8.74
N LYS A 456 -2.97 3.02 -9.72
CA LYS A 456 -4.11 3.11 -10.66
C LYS A 456 -5.43 2.77 -9.96
N LYS A 457 -6.36 3.74 -9.91
CA LYS A 457 -7.66 3.62 -9.20
C LYS A 457 -8.58 2.49 -9.71
N SER A 458 -8.48 2.09 -10.99
CA SER A 458 -9.22 0.95 -11.53
C SER A 458 -8.41 0.18 -12.54
N GLY A 459 -8.57 -1.15 -12.53
CA GLY A 459 -7.81 -2.07 -13.39
C GLY A 459 -6.30 -2.02 -13.14
N GLY A 460 -5.86 -1.48 -12.00
CA GLY A 460 -4.48 -1.59 -11.54
C GLY A 460 -4.17 -3.01 -11.08
N ILE A 461 -2.90 -3.33 -10.93
CA ILE A 461 -2.49 -4.61 -10.36
C ILE A 461 -2.75 -4.65 -8.84
N THR A 462 -3.12 -5.81 -8.33
CA THR A 462 -3.13 -6.08 -6.88
C THR A 462 -2.37 -7.36 -6.62
N VAL A 463 -1.47 -7.34 -5.65
CA VAL A 463 -0.74 -8.54 -5.22
C VAL A 463 -0.99 -8.75 -3.73
N SER A 464 -1.71 -9.82 -3.40
CA SER A 464 -1.95 -10.18 -2.00
C SER A 464 -0.87 -11.15 -1.53
N HIS A 465 -0.31 -10.89 -0.36
CA HIS A 465 0.70 -11.72 0.29
C HIS A 465 0.12 -12.26 1.60
N LEU A 466 -0.14 -13.57 1.65
CA LEU A 466 -0.75 -14.23 2.80
C LEU A 466 0.25 -15.22 3.39
N ARG A 467 0.36 -15.26 4.71
CA ARG A 467 1.14 -16.26 5.45
C ARG A 467 0.26 -16.91 6.52
N PHE A 468 0.42 -18.21 6.69
CA PHE A 468 -0.26 -19.00 7.72
C PHE A 468 0.74 -19.92 8.41
N GLY A 469 0.74 -19.96 9.73
CA GLY A 469 1.71 -20.78 10.47
C GLY A 469 1.28 -21.06 11.90
N LYS A 470 1.90 -22.08 12.51
CA LYS A 470 1.68 -22.42 13.93
C LYS A 470 2.45 -21.52 14.89
N LYS A 471 3.49 -20.84 14.39
CA LYS A 471 4.30 -19.87 15.13
C LYS A 471 3.84 -18.46 14.77
N ALA A 472 4.10 -17.50 15.66
CA ALA A 472 3.88 -16.09 15.38
C ALA A 472 4.64 -15.66 14.12
N ILE A 473 3.99 -14.87 13.26
CA ILE A 473 4.53 -14.45 11.98
C ILE A 473 5.14 -13.05 12.16
N LYS A 474 6.46 -12.95 12.05
CA LYS A 474 7.23 -11.70 12.21
C LYS A 474 7.82 -11.23 10.88
N SER A 475 7.04 -11.37 9.81
CA SER A 475 7.49 -11.17 8.44
C SER A 475 6.85 -9.92 7.79
N PRO A 476 7.04 -8.68 8.30
CA PRO A 476 6.48 -7.48 7.69
C PRO A 476 7.28 -7.06 6.44
N TYR A 477 7.33 -7.95 5.45
CA TYR A 477 7.93 -7.76 4.13
C TYR A 477 7.17 -8.62 3.11
N LEU A 478 7.28 -8.27 1.83
CA LEU A 478 6.62 -9.00 0.75
C LEU A 478 7.16 -10.43 0.64
N ILE A 479 6.31 -11.37 0.25
CA ILE A 479 6.73 -12.77 0.03
C ILE A 479 7.68 -12.84 -1.17
N ASN A 480 8.94 -13.17 -0.90
CA ASN A 480 9.97 -13.50 -1.89
C ASN A 480 10.13 -15.02 -2.10
N LYS A 481 9.57 -15.85 -1.20
CA LYS A 481 9.57 -17.32 -1.26
C LYS A 481 8.16 -17.86 -1.03
N ALA A 482 7.45 -18.21 -2.11
CA ALA A 482 6.05 -18.63 -2.07
C ALA A 482 5.87 -20.14 -2.22
N ASP A 483 4.94 -20.72 -1.47
CA ASP A 483 4.44 -22.10 -1.59
C ASP A 483 3.27 -22.23 -2.56
N PHE A 484 2.58 -21.12 -2.80
CA PHE A 484 1.42 -21.04 -3.68
C PHE A 484 1.39 -19.69 -4.40
N VAL A 485 1.23 -19.70 -5.72
CA VAL A 485 0.95 -18.51 -6.52
C VAL A 485 -0.35 -18.71 -7.28
N SER A 486 -1.24 -17.72 -7.24
CA SER A 486 -2.44 -17.67 -8.08
C SER A 486 -2.43 -16.41 -8.94
N CYS A 487 -2.86 -16.55 -10.20
CA CYS A 487 -3.04 -15.46 -11.14
C CYS A 487 -4.48 -15.46 -11.66
N SER A 488 -5.27 -14.46 -11.25
CA SER A 488 -6.70 -14.39 -11.59
C SER A 488 -6.97 -13.78 -12.97
N ASN A 489 -5.95 -13.22 -13.63
CA ASN A 489 -6.09 -12.56 -14.93
C ASN A 489 -5.06 -13.10 -15.92
N GLN A 490 -5.52 -13.81 -16.97
CA GLN A 490 -4.64 -14.42 -17.97
C GLN A 490 -3.70 -13.42 -18.67
N SER A 491 -4.10 -12.15 -18.82
CA SER A 491 -3.29 -11.13 -19.52
C SER A 491 -1.98 -10.79 -18.78
N TYR A 492 -1.87 -11.13 -17.50
CA TYR A 492 -0.69 -10.86 -16.67
C TYR A 492 0.50 -11.73 -17.05
N ILE A 493 0.25 -12.90 -17.61
CA ILE A 493 1.28 -13.85 -18.03
C ILE A 493 2.25 -13.24 -19.05
N HIS A 494 1.77 -12.33 -19.90
CA HIS A 494 2.60 -11.63 -20.89
C HIS A 494 3.21 -10.31 -20.38
N LYS A 495 2.82 -9.85 -19.18
CA LYS A 495 3.15 -8.50 -18.69
C LYS A 495 4.06 -8.51 -17.48
N TYR A 496 3.86 -9.48 -16.59
CA TYR A 496 4.54 -9.55 -15.30
C TYR A 496 5.22 -10.90 -15.14
N ASN A 497 6.23 -10.96 -14.27
CA ASN A 497 6.81 -12.22 -13.81
C ASN A 497 6.05 -12.75 -12.59
N VAL A 498 4.83 -13.29 -12.78
CA VAL A 498 3.98 -13.69 -11.65
C VAL A 498 4.58 -14.85 -10.83
N LEU A 499 5.46 -15.64 -11.47
CA LEU A 499 6.12 -16.82 -10.90
C LEU A 499 7.37 -16.47 -10.07
N GLU A 500 7.80 -15.20 -10.07
CA GLU A 500 8.95 -14.76 -9.29
C GLU A 500 8.83 -15.21 -7.83
N GLY A 501 9.89 -15.83 -7.29
CA GLY A 501 9.90 -16.30 -5.91
C GLY A 501 9.04 -17.53 -5.60
N LEU A 502 8.40 -18.18 -6.58
CA LEU A 502 7.73 -19.47 -6.36
C LEU A 502 8.79 -20.55 -6.10
N LYS A 503 8.65 -21.29 -5.00
CA LYS A 503 9.61 -22.35 -4.63
C LYS A 503 9.49 -23.57 -5.58
N PRO A 504 10.59 -24.33 -5.80
CA PRO A 504 10.51 -25.60 -6.52
C PRO A 504 9.52 -26.58 -5.87
N GLY A 505 8.74 -27.30 -6.68
CA GLY A 505 7.73 -28.26 -6.20
C GLY A 505 6.42 -27.65 -5.68
N SER A 506 6.33 -26.31 -5.64
CA SER A 506 5.16 -25.56 -5.18
C SER A 506 4.06 -25.44 -6.23
N THR A 507 2.95 -24.81 -5.86
CA THR A 507 1.73 -24.80 -6.68
C THR A 507 1.54 -23.46 -7.42
N PHE A 508 1.19 -23.54 -8.70
CA PHE A 508 0.74 -22.40 -9.50
C PHE A 508 -0.68 -22.62 -10.02
N LEU A 509 -1.58 -21.67 -9.76
CA LEU A 509 -2.96 -21.66 -10.27
C LEU A 509 -3.17 -20.49 -11.24
N LEU A 510 -3.60 -20.78 -12.47
CA LEU A 510 -3.92 -19.78 -13.49
C LEU A 510 -5.41 -19.79 -13.83
N ASN A 511 -6.09 -18.65 -13.66
CA ASN A 511 -7.41 -18.43 -14.25
C ASN A 511 -7.25 -18.11 -15.74
N THR A 512 -7.76 -18.98 -16.62
CA THR A 512 -7.66 -18.80 -18.07
C THR A 512 -8.81 -19.48 -18.79
N ILE A 513 -9.19 -18.93 -19.94
CA ILE A 513 -10.14 -19.56 -20.88
C ILE A 513 -9.47 -20.57 -21.81
N TRP A 514 -8.13 -20.62 -21.80
CA TRP A 514 -7.33 -21.52 -22.64
C TRP A 514 -7.54 -22.99 -22.26
N SER A 515 -7.70 -23.84 -23.26
CA SER A 515 -7.64 -25.29 -23.09
C SER A 515 -6.20 -25.72 -22.74
N PRO A 516 -6.00 -26.93 -22.17
CA PRO A 516 -4.66 -27.48 -21.96
C PRO A 516 -3.81 -27.48 -23.25
N GLU A 517 -4.41 -27.70 -24.40
CA GLU A 517 -3.75 -27.68 -25.71
C GLU A 517 -3.30 -26.27 -26.11
N ASP A 518 -4.13 -25.25 -25.84
CA ASP A 518 -3.80 -23.86 -26.14
C ASP A 518 -2.58 -23.35 -25.35
N LEU A 519 -2.27 -23.94 -24.18
CA LEU A 519 -1.12 -23.55 -23.36
C LEU A 519 0.21 -23.72 -24.10
N GLU A 520 0.29 -24.67 -25.03
CA GLU A 520 1.48 -24.88 -25.85
C GLU A 520 1.74 -23.69 -26.78
N GLU A 521 0.72 -23.01 -27.28
CA GLU A 521 0.92 -21.84 -28.14
C GLU A 521 0.99 -20.55 -27.33
N LYS A 522 0.15 -20.42 -26.30
CA LYS A 522 -0.10 -19.13 -25.62
C LYS A 522 0.82 -18.86 -24.44
N LEU A 523 1.39 -19.87 -23.78
CA LEU A 523 2.24 -19.64 -22.61
C LEU A 523 3.65 -19.17 -23.02
N PRO A 524 4.19 -18.06 -22.47
CA PRO A 524 5.53 -17.60 -22.81
C PRO A 524 6.62 -18.63 -22.50
N ALA A 525 7.69 -18.62 -23.30
CA ALA A 525 8.82 -19.53 -23.15
C ALA A 525 9.45 -19.50 -21.74
N SER A 526 9.59 -18.31 -21.15
CA SER A 526 10.12 -18.12 -19.79
C SER A 526 9.27 -18.83 -18.73
N TYR A 527 7.94 -18.77 -18.85
CA TYR A 527 7.01 -19.47 -17.96
C TYR A 527 7.13 -20.98 -18.14
N LYS A 528 7.10 -21.47 -19.39
CA LYS A 528 7.27 -22.90 -19.70
C LYS A 528 8.54 -23.46 -19.08
N ARG A 529 9.68 -22.79 -19.30
CA ARG A 529 10.97 -23.19 -18.71
C ARG A 529 10.95 -23.18 -17.19
N PHE A 530 10.40 -22.14 -16.57
CA PHE A 530 10.34 -22.04 -15.12
C PHE A 530 9.52 -23.19 -14.51
N LEU A 531 8.32 -23.45 -15.05
CA LEU A 531 7.44 -24.51 -14.57
C LEU A 531 8.10 -25.89 -14.68
N ALA A 532 8.73 -26.17 -15.82
CA ALA A 532 9.35 -27.47 -16.09
C ALA A 532 10.66 -27.70 -15.32
N ASN A 533 11.50 -26.67 -15.16
CA ASN A 533 12.79 -26.79 -14.47
C ASN A 533 12.64 -26.81 -12.94
N ASN A 534 11.55 -26.26 -12.40
CA ASN A 534 11.31 -26.21 -10.95
C ASN A 534 10.26 -27.23 -10.47
N ASN A 535 9.82 -28.15 -11.33
CA ASN A 535 8.81 -29.18 -11.02
C ASN A 535 7.54 -28.59 -10.38
N ILE A 536 7.04 -27.48 -10.92
CA ILE A 536 5.88 -26.77 -10.37
C ILE A 536 4.60 -27.59 -10.58
N LYS A 537 3.73 -27.64 -9.57
CA LYS A 537 2.39 -28.21 -9.71
C LYS A 537 1.47 -27.19 -10.36
N PHE A 538 1.28 -27.31 -11.66
CA PHE A 538 0.54 -26.33 -12.46
C PHE A 538 -0.94 -26.72 -12.62
N TYR A 539 -1.83 -25.80 -12.28
CA TYR A 539 -3.28 -25.95 -12.41
C TYR A 539 -3.90 -24.77 -13.17
N THR A 540 -4.94 -25.05 -13.93
CA THR A 540 -5.78 -24.04 -14.58
C THR A 540 -7.24 -24.14 -14.15
N ILE A 541 -7.97 -23.03 -14.28
CA ILE A 541 -9.42 -22.98 -14.10
C ILE A 541 -10.02 -21.90 -14.99
N ASN A 542 -11.15 -22.19 -15.65
CA ASN A 542 -11.90 -21.19 -16.41
C ASN A 542 -12.97 -20.54 -15.51
N ALA A 543 -12.53 -19.70 -14.57
CA ALA A 543 -13.45 -19.07 -13.61
C ALA A 543 -14.41 -18.08 -14.29
N VAL A 544 -14.02 -17.49 -15.41
CA VAL A 544 -14.87 -16.57 -16.19
C VAL A 544 -16.05 -17.32 -16.82
N GLY A 545 -15.80 -18.45 -17.49
CA GLY A 545 -16.85 -19.28 -18.07
C GLY A 545 -17.82 -19.81 -17.01
N ILE A 546 -17.29 -20.32 -15.91
CA ILE A 546 -18.10 -20.81 -14.77
C ILE A 546 -18.98 -19.69 -14.19
N ALA A 547 -18.43 -18.48 -14.00
CA ALA A 547 -19.18 -17.35 -13.47
C ALA A 547 -20.33 -16.92 -14.42
N GLN A 548 -20.11 -16.98 -15.73
CA GLN A 548 -21.14 -16.68 -16.73
C GLN A 548 -22.26 -17.72 -16.74
N GLU A 549 -21.92 -19.01 -16.69
CA GLU A 549 -22.89 -20.11 -16.64
C GLU A 549 -23.79 -20.05 -15.40
N ILE A 550 -23.23 -19.71 -14.24
CA ILE A 550 -23.96 -19.58 -12.97
C ILE A 550 -24.76 -18.26 -12.91
N GLY A 551 -24.43 -17.28 -13.76
CA GLY A 551 -25.08 -15.97 -13.82
C GLY A 551 -24.45 -14.89 -12.93
N LEU A 552 -23.25 -15.13 -12.38
CA LEU A 552 -22.45 -14.14 -11.63
C LEU A 552 -21.76 -13.10 -12.54
N GLY A 553 -21.93 -13.23 -13.85
CA GLY A 553 -21.30 -12.35 -14.84
C GLY A 553 -19.79 -12.59 -14.87
N GLY A 554 -19.00 -11.55 -14.63
CA GLY A 554 -17.53 -11.62 -14.59
C GLY A 554 -16.92 -11.79 -13.20
N ARG A 555 -17.72 -12.09 -12.16
CA ARG A 555 -17.20 -12.19 -10.77
C ARG A 555 -16.63 -13.58 -10.51
N ILE A 556 -15.30 -13.67 -10.46
CA ILE A 556 -14.55 -14.92 -10.31
C ILE A 556 -14.11 -15.22 -8.86
N ASN A 557 -14.31 -14.27 -7.95
CA ASN A 557 -13.74 -14.30 -6.60
C ASN A 557 -14.06 -15.57 -5.80
N MET A 558 -15.32 -16.02 -5.76
CA MET A 558 -15.71 -17.23 -5.01
C MET A 558 -15.12 -18.51 -5.61
N ILE A 559 -15.01 -18.57 -6.94
CA ILE A 559 -14.48 -19.72 -7.67
C ILE A 559 -12.98 -19.84 -7.41
N MET A 560 -12.25 -18.73 -7.53
CA MET A 560 -10.81 -18.69 -7.26
C MET A 560 -10.50 -18.94 -5.79
N GLN A 561 -11.33 -18.43 -4.88
CA GLN A 561 -11.16 -18.64 -3.45
C GLN A 561 -11.34 -20.11 -3.05
N SER A 562 -12.35 -20.79 -3.59
CA SER A 562 -12.56 -22.22 -3.30
C SER A 562 -11.46 -23.10 -3.93
N ALA A 563 -10.98 -22.74 -5.13
CA ALA A 563 -9.82 -23.38 -5.74
C ALA A 563 -8.55 -23.23 -4.89
N PHE A 564 -8.32 -22.05 -4.31
CA PHE A 564 -7.22 -21.82 -3.36
C PHE A 564 -7.31 -22.75 -2.15
N PHE A 565 -8.46 -22.85 -1.48
CA PHE A 565 -8.59 -23.72 -0.31
C PHE A 565 -8.32 -25.19 -0.63
N LYS A 566 -8.78 -25.67 -1.80
CA LYS A 566 -8.50 -27.04 -2.26
C LYS A 566 -7.01 -27.28 -2.53
N LEU A 567 -6.34 -26.35 -3.19
CA LEU A 567 -4.96 -26.54 -3.67
C LEU A 567 -3.90 -26.21 -2.61
N ALA A 568 -4.11 -25.18 -1.79
CA ALA A 568 -3.19 -24.79 -0.73
C ALA A 568 -3.25 -25.74 0.48
N ASN A 569 -4.38 -26.43 0.67
CA ASN A 569 -4.57 -27.47 1.69
C ASN A 569 -4.14 -27.03 3.11
N ILE A 570 -4.46 -25.79 3.48
CA ILE A 570 -4.12 -25.19 4.78
C ILE A 570 -5.04 -25.73 5.89
N ILE A 571 -6.30 -25.97 5.56
CA ILE A 571 -7.32 -26.61 6.40
C ILE A 571 -8.02 -27.70 5.57
N PRO A 572 -8.69 -28.68 6.20
CA PRO A 572 -9.49 -29.67 5.48
C PRO A 572 -10.47 -29.01 4.51
N VAL A 573 -10.58 -29.54 3.29
CA VAL A 573 -11.37 -28.93 2.21
C VAL A 573 -12.85 -28.87 2.56
N GLU A 574 -13.39 -29.86 3.27
CA GLU A 574 -14.79 -29.87 3.71
C GLU A 574 -15.09 -28.72 4.69
N ASP A 575 -14.17 -28.46 5.63
CA ASP A 575 -14.27 -27.36 6.58
C ASP A 575 -14.16 -26.01 5.87
N ALA A 576 -13.22 -25.88 4.93
CA ALA A 576 -13.08 -24.68 4.11
C ALA A 576 -14.37 -24.35 3.34
N ILE A 577 -14.96 -25.34 2.67
CA ILE A 577 -16.22 -25.16 1.92
C ILE A 577 -17.34 -24.72 2.85
N LYS A 578 -17.46 -25.35 4.03
CA LYS A 578 -18.45 -24.98 5.03
C LYS A 578 -18.30 -23.52 5.47
N HIS A 579 -17.10 -23.12 5.90
CA HIS A 579 -16.83 -21.75 6.34
C HIS A 579 -17.03 -20.71 5.23
N LEU A 580 -16.71 -21.05 3.98
CA LEU A 580 -17.00 -20.19 2.82
C LEU A 580 -18.50 -19.97 2.64
N LYS A 581 -19.30 -21.05 2.67
CA LYS A 581 -20.76 -20.97 2.54
C LYS A 581 -21.39 -20.18 3.69
N ASP A 582 -20.89 -20.35 4.92
CA ASP A 582 -21.31 -19.56 6.09
C ASP A 582 -21.01 -18.07 5.88
N SER A 583 -19.80 -17.73 5.42
CA SER A 583 -19.39 -16.36 5.11
C SER A 583 -20.24 -15.72 4.00
N VAL A 584 -20.66 -16.50 2.99
CA VAL A 584 -21.58 -16.04 1.94
C VAL A 584 -22.94 -15.66 2.54
N VAL A 585 -23.48 -16.45 3.47
CA VAL A 585 -24.75 -16.16 4.13
C VAL A 585 -24.63 -14.87 4.96
N THR A 586 -23.56 -14.70 5.74
CA THR A 586 -23.34 -13.48 6.52
C THR A 586 -23.21 -12.24 5.63
N SER A 587 -22.46 -12.34 4.53
CA SER A 587 -22.15 -11.20 3.66
C SER A 587 -23.27 -10.83 2.70
N TYR A 588 -23.96 -11.84 2.15
CA TYR A 588 -24.93 -11.67 1.06
C TYR A 588 -26.36 -12.08 1.43
N GLY A 589 -26.64 -12.57 2.64
CA GLY A 589 -27.98 -12.96 3.06
C GLY A 589 -29.02 -11.84 2.89
N LYS A 590 -28.62 -10.59 3.12
CA LYS A 590 -29.46 -9.39 2.91
C LYS A 590 -29.76 -9.09 1.42
N LYS A 591 -29.07 -9.73 0.47
CA LYS A 591 -29.27 -9.58 -0.98
C LYS A 591 -30.23 -10.61 -1.58
N GLY A 592 -30.73 -11.54 -0.76
CA GLY A 592 -31.72 -12.55 -1.15
C GLY A 592 -31.11 -13.92 -1.49
N GLU A 593 -31.94 -14.96 -1.37
CA GLU A 593 -31.54 -16.37 -1.47
C GLU A 593 -30.96 -16.74 -2.84
N LYS A 594 -31.47 -16.14 -3.92
CA LYS A 594 -30.93 -16.34 -5.28
C LYS A 594 -29.43 -16.01 -5.36
N VAL A 595 -29.01 -14.89 -4.75
CA VAL A 595 -27.61 -14.47 -4.74
C VAL A 595 -26.76 -15.43 -3.90
N VAL A 596 -27.28 -15.87 -2.75
CA VAL A 596 -26.61 -16.86 -1.88
C VAL A 596 -26.39 -18.17 -2.64
N ASN A 597 -27.44 -18.70 -3.30
CA ASN A 597 -27.36 -19.96 -4.05
C ASN A 597 -26.39 -19.89 -5.22
N MET A 598 -26.34 -18.77 -5.95
CA MET A 598 -25.35 -18.57 -7.01
C MET A 598 -23.91 -18.58 -6.48
N ASN A 599 -23.65 -17.94 -5.34
CA ASN A 599 -22.30 -17.97 -4.73
C ASN A 599 -21.95 -19.38 -4.19
N ASN A 600 -22.91 -20.10 -3.62
CA ASN A 600 -22.70 -21.47 -3.17
C ASN A 600 -22.38 -22.41 -4.34
N ALA A 601 -23.10 -22.29 -5.46
CA ALA A 601 -22.81 -23.03 -6.68
C ALA A 601 -21.41 -22.69 -7.24
N ALA A 602 -20.99 -21.43 -7.14
CA ALA A 602 -19.66 -21.00 -7.56
C ALA A 602 -18.54 -21.60 -6.69
N ILE A 603 -18.77 -21.73 -5.37
CA ILE A 603 -17.84 -22.43 -4.46
C ILE A 603 -17.69 -23.88 -4.89
N ASP A 604 -18.81 -24.60 -5.07
CA ASP A 604 -18.81 -26.02 -5.44
C ASP A 604 -18.11 -26.23 -6.79
N LYS A 605 -18.44 -25.43 -7.80
CA LYS A 605 -17.80 -25.49 -9.12
C LYS A 605 -16.32 -25.15 -9.09
N GLY A 606 -15.88 -24.20 -8.27
CA GLY A 606 -14.46 -23.88 -8.15
C GLY A 606 -13.61 -25.02 -7.57
N VAL A 607 -14.20 -25.86 -6.72
CA VAL A 607 -13.55 -27.08 -6.20
C VAL A 607 -13.52 -28.19 -7.26
N GLU A 608 -14.61 -28.36 -8.02
CA GLU A 608 -14.74 -29.41 -9.03
C GLU A 608 -13.94 -29.16 -10.32
N SER A 609 -13.82 -27.90 -10.74
CA SER A 609 -13.42 -27.55 -12.12
C SER A 609 -11.93 -27.22 -12.29
N ILE A 610 -11.09 -27.57 -11.32
CA ILE A 610 -9.63 -27.37 -11.41
C ILE A 610 -9.04 -28.45 -12.32
N VAL A 611 -8.26 -28.03 -13.31
CA VAL A 611 -7.55 -28.92 -14.23
C VAL A 611 -6.06 -28.94 -13.87
N ALA A 612 -5.51 -30.13 -13.62
CA ALA A 612 -4.07 -30.30 -13.47
C ALA A 612 -3.43 -30.37 -14.86
N ILE A 613 -2.30 -29.67 -15.05
CA ILE A 613 -1.57 -29.65 -16.32
C ILE A 613 -0.33 -30.53 -16.20
N ASP A 614 -0.25 -31.55 -17.05
CA ASP A 614 0.95 -32.35 -17.21
C ASP A 614 2.00 -31.53 -17.99
N ILE A 615 3.06 -31.09 -17.30
CA ILE A 615 4.08 -30.24 -17.91
C ILE A 615 4.97 -31.06 -18.85
N PRO A 616 5.01 -30.75 -20.15
CA PRO A 616 5.86 -31.46 -21.10
C PRO A 616 7.35 -31.26 -20.79
N GLU A 617 8.16 -32.32 -20.86
CA GLU A 617 9.60 -32.21 -20.63
C GLU A 617 10.30 -31.28 -21.65
N ALA A 618 9.74 -31.18 -22.86
CA ALA A 618 10.21 -30.26 -23.90
C ALA A 618 10.25 -28.79 -23.43
N TRP A 619 9.38 -28.41 -22.49
CA TRP A 619 9.30 -27.05 -21.96
C TRP A 619 10.57 -26.57 -21.26
N LYS A 620 11.42 -27.48 -20.77
CA LYS A 620 12.68 -27.15 -20.08
C LYS A 620 13.64 -26.32 -20.94
N THR A 621 13.58 -26.48 -22.26
CA THR A 621 14.57 -25.95 -23.22
C THR A 621 13.98 -25.05 -24.30
N VAL A 622 12.71 -24.66 -24.18
CA VAL A 622 12.06 -23.77 -25.16
C VAL A 622 12.80 -22.45 -25.22
N ALA A 623 13.21 -22.03 -26.41
CA ALA A 623 13.92 -20.78 -26.64
C ALA A 623 13.00 -19.57 -26.38
N ASP A 624 13.57 -18.47 -25.89
CA ASP A 624 12.85 -17.21 -25.80
C ASP A 624 12.48 -16.70 -27.20
N GLU A 625 11.30 -16.10 -27.29
CA GLU A 625 10.93 -15.30 -28.44
C GLU A 625 11.81 -14.05 -28.49
N ALA A 626 12.14 -13.61 -29.71
CA ALA A 626 12.87 -12.37 -29.88
C ALA A 626 12.06 -11.22 -29.26
N PRO A 627 12.66 -10.37 -28.40
CA PRO A 627 11.95 -9.24 -27.83
C PRO A 627 11.44 -8.34 -28.94
N VAL A 628 10.13 -8.06 -28.93
CA VAL A 628 9.52 -7.15 -29.90
C VAL A 628 10.01 -5.75 -29.62
N GLU A 629 10.61 -5.11 -30.63
CA GLU A 629 11.02 -3.71 -30.52
C GLU A 629 9.79 -2.81 -30.36
N ILE A 630 9.78 -2.02 -29.28
CA ILE A 630 8.75 -1.00 -29.07
C ILE A 630 9.14 0.23 -29.88
N LYS A 631 8.48 0.38 -31.03
CA LYS A 631 8.66 1.51 -31.95
C LYS A 631 8.37 2.83 -31.24
N HIS A 632 9.09 3.88 -31.64
CA HIS A 632 8.93 5.27 -31.15
C HIS A 632 9.20 5.51 -29.65
N ALA A 633 9.57 4.48 -28.87
CA ALA A 633 9.91 4.66 -27.46
C ALA A 633 11.23 5.41 -27.29
N THR A 634 11.22 6.46 -26.48
CA THR A 634 12.43 7.19 -26.07
C THR A 634 13.28 6.33 -25.14
N LYS A 635 14.53 6.77 -24.87
CA LYS A 635 15.39 6.12 -23.88
C LYS A 635 14.73 6.07 -22.50
N PHE A 636 14.09 7.17 -22.08
CA PHE A 636 13.36 7.24 -20.81
C PHE A 636 12.25 6.19 -20.74
N VAL A 637 11.47 6.03 -21.82
CA VAL A 637 10.43 5.00 -21.88
C VAL A 637 11.03 3.60 -21.77
N LYS A 638 12.09 3.32 -22.53
CA LYS A 638 12.75 2.00 -22.58
C LYS A 638 13.39 1.60 -21.25
N ASP A 639 14.13 2.52 -20.64
CA ASP A 639 15.01 2.21 -19.52
C ASP A 639 14.32 2.41 -18.16
N ILE A 640 13.20 3.16 -18.10
CA ILE A 640 12.52 3.49 -16.83
C ILE A 640 11.05 3.10 -16.85
N VAL A 641 10.28 3.61 -17.82
CA VAL A 641 8.82 3.42 -17.83
C VAL A 641 8.45 1.95 -18.03
N ILE A 642 9.10 1.25 -18.96
CA ILE A 642 8.81 -0.15 -19.24
C ILE A 642 9.16 -1.06 -18.05
N PRO A 643 10.38 -0.99 -17.46
CA PRO A 643 10.69 -1.73 -16.24
C PRO A 643 9.71 -1.43 -15.10
N MET A 644 9.39 -0.15 -14.87
CA MET A 644 8.43 0.25 -13.85
C MET A 644 7.04 -0.37 -14.09
N ASN A 645 6.55 -0.33 -15.33
CA ASN A 645 5.28 -0.94 -15.71
C ASN A 645 5.27 -2.46 -15.56
N ARG A 646 6.43 -3.12 -15.70
CA ARG A 646 6.60 -4.57 -15.45
C ARG A 646 6.68 -4.95 -13.98
N GLN A 647 6.60 -3.98 -13.07
CA GLN A 647 6.86 -4.16 -11.64
C GLN A 647 8.32 -4.50 -11.32
N GLU A 648 9.26 -4.07 -12.19
CA GLU A 648 10.71 -4.25 -12.04
C GLU A 648 11.40 -2.94 -11.61
N GLY A 649 10.62 -1.92 -11.22
CA GLY A 649 11.14 -0.60 -10.82
C GLY A 649 12.07 -0.64 -9.60
N ASP A 650 11.96 -1.65 -8.74
CA ASP A 650 12.88 -1.88 -7.62
C ASP A 650 14.32 -2.17 -8.07
N GLN A 651 14.51 -2.65 -9.30
CA GLN A 651 15.83 -2.99 -9.86
C GLN A 651 16.54 -1.78 -10.49
N LEU A 652 15.83 -0.67 -10.69
CA LEU A 652 16.42 0.54 -11.26
C LEU A 652 17.40 1.16 -10.25
N PRO A 653 18.68 1.34 -10.63
CA PRO A 653 19.67 1.95 -9.74
C PRO A 653 19.45 3.46 -9.62
N VAL A 654 20.11 4.10 -8.66
CA VAL A 654 20.04 5.56 -8.47
C VAL A 654 20.46 6.31 -9.74
N SER A 655 21.46 5.82 -10.48
CA SER A 655 21.90 6.43 -11.75
C SER A 655 20.85 6.45 -12.85
N ALA A 656 19.81 5.60 -12.79
CA ALA A 656 18.70 5.64 -13.73
C ALA A 656 17.95 6.98 -13.67
N PHE A 657 18.04 7.70 -12.56
CA PHE A 657 17.38 8.98 -12.33
C PHE A 657 18.31 10.20 -12.48
N ALA A 658 19.52 10.02 -13.01
CA ALA A 658 20.46 11.12 -13.23
C ALA A 658 19.90 12.17 -14.21
N GLY A 659 20.00 13.44 -13.85
CA GLY A 659 19.37 14.56 -14.56
C GLY A 659 17.88 14.75 -14.28
N MET A 660 17.30 13.94 -13.39
CA MET A 660 15.91 13.99 -12.92
C MET A 660 15.85 13.99 -11.39
N GLU A 661 16.90 14.51 -10.74
CA GLU A 661 17.04 14.55 -9.28
C GLU A 661 15.92 15.36 -8.61
N ASP A 662 15.30 16.27 -9.36
CA ASP A 662 14.15 17.08 -8.94
C ASP A 662 12.78 16.39 -9.14
N GLY A 663 12.77 15.15 -9.67
CA GLY A 663 11.56 14.40 -9.94
C GLY A 663 10.91 14.67 -11.31
N THR A 664 11.60 15.37 -12.22
CA THR A 664 11.10 15.61 -13.59
C THR A 664 10.93 14.31 -14.38
N PHE A 665 9.77 14.16 -15.06
CA PHE A 665 9.44 13.00 -15.91
C PHE A 665 9.09 13.44 -17.34
N GLU A 666 9.35 12.57 -18.33
CA GLU A 666 8.91 12.78 -19.71
C GLU A 666 7.38 12.69 -19.83
N ASN A 667 6.78 13.59 -20.62
CA ASN A 667 5.35 13.56 -20.95
C ASN A 667 5.00 12.46 -21.97
N GLY A 668 3.72 12.08 -22.08
CA GLY A 668 3.24 11.17 -23.14
C GLY A 668 3.59 9.69 -22.95
N THR A 669 4.19 9.32 -21.81
CA THR A 669 4.64 7.96 -21.52
C THR A 669 3.49 6.94 -21.41
N ALA A 670 2.28 7.39 -21.08
CA ALA A 670 1.08 6.55 -21.00
C ALA A 670 0.75 5.85 -22.33
N ALA A 671 1.16 6.42 -23.47
CA ALA A 671 0.98 5.84 -24.79
C ALA A 671 1.67 4.47 -24.95
N PHE A 672 2.69 4.18 -24.13
CA PHE A 672 3.46 2.94 -24.18
C PHE A 672 2.98 1.86 -23.19
N GLU A 673 1.99 2.15 -22.33
CA GLU A 673 1.51 1.16 -21.35
C GLU A 673 0.70 0.04 -21.99
N LYS A 674 -0.20 0.38 -22.93
CA LYS A 674 -1.03 -0.56 -23.70
C LYS A 674 -1.66 -1.64 -22.81
N ARG A 675 -2.29 -1.19 -21.73
CA ARG A 675 -2.69 -2.00 -20.55
C ARG A 675 -3.61 -3.18 -20.88
N GLY A 676 -4.42 -3.09 -21.91
CA GLY A 676 -5.33 -4.15 -22.38
C GLY A 676 -6.22 -4.72 -21.28
N ILE A 677 -6.89 -3.87 -20.51
CA ILE A 677 -7.69 -4.29 -19.33
C ILE A 677 -9.20 -4.39 -19.59
N ALA A 678 -9.69 -3.96 -20.76
CA ALA A 678 -11.11 -3.99 -21.06
C ALA A 678 -11.60 -5.39 -21.39
N VAL A 679 -12.74 -5.79 -20.81
CA VAL A 679 -13.44 -7.02 -21.23
C VAL A 679 -14.03 -6.84 -22.64
N ASN A 680 -14.65 -5.68 -22.88
CA ASN A 680 -15.25 -5.34 -24.16
C ASN A 680 -14.80 -3.95 -24.63
N VAL A 681 -14.64 -3.75 -25.93
CA VAL A 681 -14.27 -2.48 -26.57
C VAL A 681 -15.29 -2.13 -27.66
N PRO A 682 -15.46 -0.84 -28.03
CA PRO A 682 -16.46 -0.45 -29.02
C PRO A 682 -16.01 -0.81 -30.45
N GLU A 683 -16.79 -1.61 -31.15
CA GLU A 683 -16.66 -1.83 -32.60
C GLU A 683 -17.40 -0.72 -33.35
N TRP A 684 -16.74 -0.14 -34.36
CA TRP A 684 -17.32 0.90 -35.21
C TRP A 684 -18.05 0.35 -36.44
N ASP A 685 -19.33 0.72 -36.56
CA ASP A 685 -20.19 0.48 -37.72
C ASP A 685 -20.22 1.75 -38.59
N LYS A 686 -19.47 1.71 -39.69
CA LYS A 686 -19.26 2.85 -40.59
C LYS A 686 -20.55 3.28 -41.32
N ASP A 687 -21.46 2.34 -41.58
CA ASP A 687 -22.65 2.58 -42.41
C ASP A 687 -23.74 3.31 -41.62
N LYS A 688 -23.78 3.10 -40.29
CA LYS A 688 -24.66 3.85 -39.38
C LYS A 688 -24.06 5.17 -38.91
N CYS A 689 -22.75 5.38 -39.06
CA CYS A 689 -22.07 6.53 -38.49
C CYS A 689 -22.46 7.86 -39.15
N ILE A 690 -22.88 8.83 -38.33
CA ILE A 690 -23.20 10.19 -38.78
C ILE A 690 -22.03 11.18 -38.65
N GLN A 691 -20.84 10.73 -38.25
CA GLN A 691 -19.60 11.53 -38.15
C GLN A 691 -19.74 12.78 -37.26
N CYS A 692 -20.34 12.63 -36.07
CA CYS A 692 -20.57 13.73 -35.12
C CYS A 692 -19.45 13.94 -34.08
N ASN A 693 -18.52 12.99 -33.98
CA ASN A 693 -17.39 12.94 -33.02
C ASN A 693 -17.77 12.94 -31.53
N GLN A 694 -19.05 12.80 -31.16
CA GLN A 694 -19.48 12.77 -29.75
C GLN A 694 -18.85 11.61 -28.96
N CYS A 695 -18.63 10.46 -29.60
CA CYS A 695 -17.96 9.30 -28.99
C CYS A 695 -16.53 9.61 -28.52
N SER A 696 -15.77 10.39 -29.29
CA SER A 696 -14.43 10.87 -28.91
C SER A 696 -14.49 11.92 -27.82
N MET A 697 -15.48 12.83 -27.90
CA MET A 697 -15.65 13.90 -26.90
C MET A 697 -15.83 13.34 -25.50
N VAL A 698 -16.68 12.32 -25.34
CA VAL A 698 -17.00 11.72 -24.03
C VAL A 698 -16.02 10.64 -23.59
N CYS A 699 -15.05 10.26 -24.42
CA CYS A 699 -14.10 9.22 -24.07
C CYS A 699 -13.17 9.73 -22.95
N PRO A 700 -13.17 9.09 -21.77
CA PRO A 700 -12.36 9.51 -20.64
C PRO A 700 -10.87 9.17 -20.78
N HIS A 701 -10.50 8.35 -21.75
CA HIS A 701 -9.11 7.88 -21.94
C HIS A 701 -8.55 8.21 -23.33
N ALA A 702 -9.29 8.98 -24.14
CA ALA A 702 -8.94 9.25 -25.53
C ALA A 702 -8.65 7.98 -26.37
N SER A 703 -9.28 6.85 -26.05
CA SER A 703 -9.10 5.55 -26.72
C SER A 703 -9.98 5.33 -27.96
N ILE A 704 -10.80 6.33 -28.31
CA ILE A 704 -11.57 6.38 -29.56
C ILE A 704 -11.46 7.79 -30.14
N ARG A 705 -10.99 7.92 -31.39
CA ARG A 705 -10.67 9.21 -32.03
C ARG A 705 -11.13 9.24 -33.49
N PRO A 706 -11.63 10.38 -33.98
CA PRO A 706 -11.83 10.58 -35.40
C PRO A 706 -10.51 10.93 -36.08
N PHE A 707 -10.24 10.32 -37.23
CA PHE A 707 -9.11 10.68 -38.08
C PHE A 707 -9.59 11.04 -39.48
N LEU A 708 -8.82 11.91 -40.14
CA LEU A 708 -9.02 12.29 -41.53
C LEU A 708 -7.84 11.81 -42.36
N LEU A 709 -8.14 11.16 -43.48
CA LEU A 709 -7.19 10.52 -44.39
C LEU A 709 -7.31 11.15 -45.78
N THR A 710 -6.17 11.35 -46.42
CA THR A 710 -6.10 11.54 -47.88
C THR A 710 -6.44 10.22 -48.59
N GLU A 711 -6.66 10.26 -49.90
CA GLU A 711 -6.89 9.05 -50.68
C GLU A 711 -5.69 8.09 -50.64
N ALA A 712 -4.47 8.62 -50.71
CA ALA A 712 -3.23 7.83 -50.62
C ALA A 712 -3.11 7.14 -49.25
N GLU A 713 -3.33 7.87 -48.15
CA GLU A 713 -3.25 7.30 -46.79
C GLU A 713 -4.37 6.28 -46.53
N LYS A 714 -5.57 6.47 -47.10
CA LYS A 714 -6.64 5.47 -47.03
C LYS A 714 -6.22 4.18 -47.73
N ASN A 715 -5.61 4.29 -48.92
CA ASN A 715 -5.23 3.12 -49.72
C ASN A 715 -4.01 2.39 -49.14
N ALA A 716 -3.14 3.09 -48.40
CA ALA A 716 -2.00 2.50 -47.69
C ALA A 716 -2.35 1.95 -46.29
N ALA A 717 -3.55 2.22 -45.78
CA ALA A 717 -3.95 1.79 -44.44
C ALA A 717 -4.09 0.26 -44.34
N PRO A 718 -3.85 -0.33 -43.15
CA PRO A 718 -4.09 -1.75 -42.90
C PRO A 718 -5.53 -2.17 -43.26
N SER A 719 -5.72 -3.43 -43.66
CA SER A 719 -7.03 -3.93 -44.13
C SER A 719 -8.15 -3.80 -43.10
N ALA A 720 -7.79 -3.80 -41.82
CA ALA A 720 -8.71 -3.62 -40.70
C ALA A 720 -9.22 -2.16 -40.55
N ASN A 721 -8.52 -1.17 -41.13
CA ASN A 721 -8.92 0.23 -41.09
C ASN A 721 -10.10 0.51 -42.04
N LYS A 722 -11.28 0.68 -41.44
CA LYS A 722 -12.49 1.09 -42.17
C LYS A 722 -12.43 2.60 -42.44
N ALA A 723 -12.84 3.05 -43.62
CA ALA A 723 -12.96 4.49 -43.92
C ALA A 723 -14.17 4.80 -44.80
N VAL A 724 -14.75 5.99 -44.64
CA VAL A 724 -15.90 6.51 -45.43
C VAL A 724 -15.63 7.93 -45.89
N ALA A 725 -16.34 8.43 -46.90
CA ALA A 725 -16.20 9.83 -47.32
C ALA A 725 -16.54 10.79 -46.15
N ALA A 726 -15.71 11.81 -45.92
CA ALA A 726 -15.94 12.78 -44.86
C ALA A 726 -17.10 13.73 -45.20
N LYS A 727 -18.09 13.82 -44.30
CA LYS A 727 -19.31 14.60 -44.46
C LYS A 727 -19.16 15.99 -43.83
N GLY A 728 -19.56 17.02 -44.57
CA GLY A 728 -19.67 18.39 -44.06
C GLY A 728 -18.33 19.09 -43.80
N LEU A 729 -17.27 18.68 -44.52
CA LEU A 729 -15.97 19.35 -44.51
C LEU A 729 -15.81 20.18 -45.80
N LYS A 730 -15.20 21.37 -45.68
CA LYS A 730 -14.81 22.20 -46.82
C LYS A 730 -13.29 22.14 -46.94
N THR A 731 -12.80 21.23 -47.78
CA THR A 731 -11.38 20.99 -48.02
C THR A 731 -11.06 21.07 -49.50
N GLU A 732 -9.82 21.42 -49.84
CA GLU A 732 -9.37 21.51 -51.25
C GLU A 732 -9.36 20.14 -51.93
N GLU A 733 -9.01 19.10 -51.18
CA GLU A 733 -9.05 17.69 -51.62
C GLU A 733 -10.12 16.89 -50.84
N PRO A 734 -10.72 15.85 -51.46
CA PRO A 734 -11.62 14.93 -50.77
C PRO A 734 -10.89 14.20 -49.64
N LEU A 735 -11.43 14.29 -48.42
CA LEU A 735 -10.93 13.56 -47.25
C LEU A 735 -11.85 12.38 -46.90
N PHE A 736 -11.25 11.35 -46.32
CA PHE A 736 -11.94 10.18 -45.79
C PHE A 736 -11.90 10.19 -44.26
N TYR A 737 -13.03 9.87 -43.66
CA TYR A 737 -13.22 9.79 -42.22
C TYR A 737 -13.11 8.34 -41.75
N THR A 738 -12.35 8.13 -40.67
CA THR A 738 -12.35 6.90 -39.89
C THR A 738 -12.52 7.21 -38.41
N MET A 739 -13.16 6.30 -37.68
CA MET A 739 -13.20 6.33 -36.22
C MET A 739 -12.29 5.23 -35.71
N GLY A 740 -11.08 5.60 -35.30
CA GLY A 740 -10.11 4.65 -34.74
C GLY A 740 -10.44 4.33 -33.29
N VAL A 741 -10.19 3.08 -32.89
CA VAL A 741 -10.32 2.61 -31.51
C VAL A 741 -9.06 1.82 -31.17
N THR A 742 -8.40 2.14 -30.05
CA THR A 742 -7.29 1.31 -29.51
C THR A 742 -7.87 0.27 -28.56
N PRO A 743 -7.80 -1.04 -28.89
CA PRO A 743 -8.27 -2.09 -27.99
C PRO A 743 -7.48 -2.14 -26.68
N LEU A 744 -6.21 -1.72 -26.71
CA LEU A 744 -5.28 -1.87 -25.59
C LEU A 744 -5.34 -0.70 -24.59
N ASP A 745 -5.83 0.48 -24.98
CA ASP A 745 -5.99 1.61 -24.05
C ASP A 745 -7.47 1.88 -23.70
N CYS A 746 -8.40 1.16 -24.33
CA CYS A 746 -9.80 1.23 -23.95
C CYS A 746 -9.99 0.60 -22.56
N SER A 747 -10.82 1.25 -21.73
CA SER A 747 -11.22 0.73 -20.41
C SER A 747 -12.59 0.02 -20.44
N GLY A 748 -13.24 -0.06 -21.61
CA GLY A 748 -14.53 -0.73 -21.79
C GLY A 748 -15.74 -0.09 -21.10
N CYS A 749 -15.70 1.22 -20.78
CA CYS A 749 -16.77 1.87 -20.00
C CYS A 749 -18.13 1.99 -20.74
N GLY A 750 -18.14 1.88 -22.07
CA GLY A 750 -19.37 1.97 -22.87
C GLY A 750 -19.91 3.38 -23.12
N ASN A 751 -19.32 4.44 -22.54
CA ASN A 751 -19.80 5.82 -22.68
C ASN A 751 -19.97 6.26 -24.15
N CYS A 752 -19.02 5.87 -25.01
CA CYS A 752 -19.03 6.18 -26.44
C CYS A 752 -20.20 5.51 -27.20
N ALA A 753 -20.50 4.25 -26.87
CA ALA A 753 -21.66 3.53 -27.42
C ALA A 753 -22.98 4.10 -26.89
N GLN A 754 -23.03 4.44 -25.60
CA GLN A 754 -24.21 5.04 -24.98
C GLN A 754 -24.57 6.39 -25.61
N VAL A 755 -23.60 7.30 -25.75
CA VAL A 755 -23.84 8.66 -26.30
C VAL A 755 -24.14 8.64 -27.80
N CYS A 756 -23.76 7.58 -28.52
CA CYS A 756 -23.89 7.52 -29.97
C CYS A 756 -25.33 7.86 -30.42
N PRO A 757 -25.55 8.97 -31.15
CA PRO A 757 -26.89 9.44 -31.51
C PRO A 757 -27.42 8.80 -32.80
N ALA A 758 -26.62 7.95 -33.47
CA ALA A 758 -27.02 7.31 -34.71
C ALA A 758 -28.18 6.32 -34.49
N PRO A 759 -29.21 6.33 -35.36
CA PRO A 759 -30.25 5.31 -35.35
C PRO A 759 -29.62 3.91 -35.46
N GLY A 760 -30.00 3.00 -34.56
CA GLY A 760 -29.44 1.64 -34.52
C GLY A 760 -28.01 1.52 -33.98
N LYS A 761 -27.45 2.59 -33.39
CA LYS A 761 -26.12 2.70 -32.75
C LYS A 761 -24.95 2.35 -33.69
N ALA A 762 -24.10 3.32 -33.98
CA ALA A 762 -22.89 3.12 -34.80
C ALA A 762 -21.69 2.54 -34.01
N LEU A 763 -21.87 2.27 -32.73
CA LEU A 763 -20.86 1.68 -31.85
C LEU A 763 -21.53 0.58 -31.02
N VAL A 764 -20.96 -0.62 -31.05
CA VAL A 764 -21.45 -1.79 -30.31
C VAL A 764 -20.28 -2.39 -29.53
N MET A 765 -20.49 -2.71 -28.25
CA MET A 765 -19.42 -3.31 -27.43
C MET A 765 -19.21 -4.78 -27.83
N LYS A 766 -17.95 -5.16 -28.11
CA LYS A 766 -17.53 -6.51 -28.49
C LYS A 766 -16.35 -6.99 -27.62
N PRO A 767 -16.14 -8.32 -27.48
CA PRO A 767 -14.98 -8.84 -26.77
C PRO A 767 -13.68 -8.22 -27.29
N GLN A 768 -12.78 -7.82 -26.39
CA GLN A 768 -11.53 -7.13 -26.76
C GLN A 768 -10.70 -7.91 -27.80
N GLU A 769 -10.51 -9.21 -27.58
CA GLU A 769 -9.70 -10.08 -28.46
C GLU A 769 -10.22 -10.11 -29.90
N SER A 770 -11.55 -10.02 -30.08
CA SER A 770 -12.18 -9.95 -31.40
C SER A 770 -11.90 -8.66 -32.18
N GLN A 771 -11.22 -7.69 -31.56
CA GLN A 771 -10.88 -6.39 -32.15
C GLN A 771 -9.36 -6.17 -32.18
N HIS A 772 -8.53 -7.19 -31.96
CA HIS A 772 -7.07 -7.06 -31.98
C HIS A 772 -6.50 -6.68 -33.36
N ASP A 773 -7.25 -6.95 -34.44
CA ASP A 773 -6.93 -6.45 -35.79
C ASP A 773 -6.90 -4.91 -35.86
N GLN A 774 -7.57 -4.22 -34.93
CA GLN A 774 -7.55 -2.76 -34.81
C GLN A 774 -6.27 -2.21 -34.17
N ILE A 775 -5.39 -3.05 -33.60
CA ILE A 775 -4.12 -2.57 -33.00
C ILE A 775 -3.23 -1.97 -34.08
N GLU A 776 -2.98 -2.71 -35.17
CA GLU A 776 -2.19 -2.23 -36.30
C GLU A 776 -2.85 -1.03 -36.99
N ALA A 777 -4.18 -1.06 -37.12
CA ALA A 777 -4.92 0.07 -37.68
C ALA A 777 -4.77 1.34 -36.81
N TRP A 778 -4.84 1.21 -35.49
CA TRP A 778 -4.65 2.33 -34.57
C TRP A 778 -3.23 2.90 -34.67
N ASP A 779 -2.22 2.05 -34.67
CA ASP A 779 -0.82 2.48 -34.74
C ASP A 779 -0.53 3.24 -36.04
N TYR A 780 -1.06 2.77 -37.17
CA TYR A 780 -0.99 3.49 -38.44
C TYR A 780 -1.66 4.87 -38.36
N LEU A 781 -2.86 4.95 -37.78
CA LEU A 781 -3.61 6.20 -37.65
C LEU A 781 -2.95 7.24 -36.72
N THR A 782 -2.15 6.79 -35.74
CA THR A 782 -1.49 7.71 -34.81
C THR A 782 -0.06 8.09 -35.21
N HIS A 783 0.64 7.26 -35.98
CA HIS A 783 2.06 7.48 -36.27
C HIS A 783 2.39 7.69 -37.75
N ASP A 784 1.63 7.08 -38.67
CA ASP A 784 2.03 7.00 -40.08
C ASP A 784 1.29 7.98 -41.00
N ILE A 785 0.18 8.55 -40.54
CA ILE A 785 -0.57 9.56 -41.30
C ILE A 785 -0.05 10.97 -41.02
N SER A 786 -0.10 11.83 -42.04
CA SER A 786 0.24 13.25 -41.90
C SER A 786 -0.71 13.99 -40.95
N VAL A 787 -0.23 15.04 -40.29
CA VAL A 787 -1.08 15.91 -39.46
C VAL A 787 -1.90 16.83 -40.37
N LYS A 788 -3.24 16.80 -40.22
CA LYS A 788 -4.16 17.65 -41.01
C LYS A 788 -4.51 18.89 -40.21
N LYS A 789 -4.55 20.06 -40.85
CA LYS A 789 -5.15 21.25 -40.25
C LYS A 789 -6.61 20.98 -39.96
N ASN A 790 -7.09 21.36 -38.76
CA ASN A 790 -8.49 21.20 -38.39
C ASN A 790 -9.41 21.89 -39.42
N PRO A 791 -10.26 21.14 -40.15
CA PRO A 791 -11.10 21.69 -41.20
C PRO A 791 -12.38 22.36 -40.66
N MET A 792 -12.55 22.41 -39.33
CA MET A 792 -13.73 22.96 -38.66
C MET A 792 -13.34 23.95 -37.56
N ASN A 793 -14.33 24.67 -37.03
CA ASN A 793 -14.13 25.49 -35.84
C ASN A 793 -13.94 24.59 -34.62
N LYS A 794 -12.75 24.65 -34.00
CA LYS A 794 -12.41 23.89 -32.79
C LYS A 794 -13.30 24.18 -31.58
N LYS A 795 -14.09 25.26 -31.59
CA LYS A 795 -15.09 25.57 -30.55
C LYS A 795 -16.42 24.80 -30.68
N THR A 796 -16.56 23.95 -31.70
CA THR A 796 -17.73 23.07 -31.88
C THR A 796 -17.42 21.65 -31.40
N VAL A 797 -18.42 20.87 -31.01
CA VAL A 797 -18.21 19.47 -30.58
C VAL A 797 -17.52 18.63 -31.66
N LYS A 798 -17.94 18.77 -32.92
CA LYS A 798 -17.30 18.01 -34.01
C LYS A 798 -15.88 18.50 -34.26
N GLY A 799 -15.68 19.80 -34.36
CA GLY A 799 -14.39 20.41 -34.67
C GLY A 799 -13.34 20.23 -33.58
N SER A 800 -13.71 20.31 -32.30
CA SER A 800 -12.76 20.12 -31.19
C SER A 800 -12.10 18.74 -31.21
N GLN A 801 -12.82 17.72 -31.71
CA GLN A 801 -12.33 16.34 -31.71
C GLN A 801 -11.41 16.02 -32.88
N PHE A 802 -11.24 16.92 -33.85
CA PHE A 802 -10.17 16.81 -34.84
C PHE A 802 -8.83 17.34 -34.33
N GLU A 803 -8.81 18.04 -33.19
CA GLU A 803 -7.57 18.40 -32.51
C GLU A 803 -7.02 17.20 -31.74
N GLN A 804 -5.70 17.05 -31.72
CA GLN A 804 -5.04 16.00 -30.95
C GLN A 804 -5.34 16.17 -29.45
N PRO A 805 -5.84 15.13 -28.76
CA PRO A 805 -5.92 15.15 -27.31
C PRO A 805 -4.49 15.07 -26.72
N LEU A 806 -4.13 16.01 -25.86
CA LEU A 806 -2.82 15.99 -25.16
C LEU A 806 -2.91 15.39 -23.74
N LEU A 807 -4.10 14.93 -23.36
CA LEU A 807 -4.32 14.02 -22.24
C LEU A 807 -4.94 12.73 -22.76
N GLU A 808 -4.20 11.65 -22.68
CA GLU A 808 -4.59 10.32 -23.17
C GLU A 808 -4.19 9.22 -22.18
N PHE A 809 -4.98 8.15 -22.15
CA PHE A 809 -4.67 6.89 -21.47
C PHE A 809 -4.33 6.98 -19.97
N SER A 810 -4.90 7.96 -19.27
CA SER A 810 -4.66 8.14 -17.82
C SER A 810 -5.07 6.93 -16.99
N GLY A 811 -4.49 6.78 -15.80
CA GLY A 811 -4.85 5.74 -14.83
C GLY A 811 -6.23 5.90 -14.15
N ALA A 812 -7.08 6.79 -14.66
CA ALA A 812 -8.41 7.07 -14.11
C ALA A 812 -9.38 5.89 -14.28
N CYS A 813 -10.45 5.88 -13.48
CA CYS A 813 -11.47 4.84 -13.51
C CYS A 813 -12.14 4.72 -14.89
N ALA A 814 -12.64 3.52 -15.22
CA ALA A 814 -13.47 3.33 -16.40
C ALA A 814 -14.72 4.22 -16.32
N GLY A 815 -14.89 5.12 -17.29
CA GLY A 815 -16.02 6.05 -17.30
C GLY A 815 -15.85 7.28 -16.41
N CYS A 816 -14.61 7.62 -16.01
CA CYS A 816 -14.32 8.80 -15.19
C CYS A 816 -15.00 10.07 -15.72
N GLY A 817 -15.63 10.83 -14.82
CA GLY A 817 -16.33 12.07 -15.15
C GLY A 817 -15.44 13.30 -15.29
N GLU A 818 -14.17 13.23 -14.92
CA GLU A 818 -13.25 14.39 -14.92
C GLU A 818 -12.46 14.49 -16.23
N THR A 819 -11.86 13.37 -16.66
CA THR A 819 -10.90 13.35 -17.77
C THR A 819 -11.48 13.79 -19.12
N PRO A 820 -12.77 13.58 -19.47
CA PRO A 820 -13.34 14.16 -20.69
C PRO A 820 -13.24 15.69 -20.73
N TYR A 821 -13.38 16.36 -19.59
CA TYR A 821 -13.27 17.82 -19.51
C TYR A 821 -11.83 18.27 -19.72
N VAL A 822 -10.87 17.67 -19.01
CA VAL A 822 -9.45 18.03 -19.13
C VAL A 822 -8.94 17.74 -20.53
N LYS A 823 -9.28 16.58 -21.11
CA LYS A 823 -9.00 16.27 -22.52
C LYS A 823 -9.53 17.35 -23.45
N ALA A 824 -10.79 17.78 -23.29
CA ALA A 824 -11.35 18.84 -24.11
C ALA A 824 -10.62 20.19 -23.94
N ILE A 825 -10.17 20.54 -22.72
CA ILE A 825 -9.34 21.72 -22.49
C ILE A 825 -8.03 21.63 -23.28
N THR A 826 -7.34 20.48 -23.23
CA THR A 826 -6.10 20.28 -23.99
C THR A 826 -6.31 20.42 -25.50
N GLN A 827 -7.45 19.96 -26.02
CA GLN A 827 -7.82 20.10 -27.43
C GLN A 827 -8.12 21.55 -27.84
N LEU A 828 -8.45 22.42 -26.88
CA LEU A 828 -8.75 23.83 -27.16
C LEU A 828 -7.53 24.74 -27.02
N VAL A 829 -6.69 24.52 -26.00
CA VAL A 829 -5.61 25.44 -25.60
C VAL A 829 -4.32 24.74 -25.13
N GLY A 830 -4.22 23.42 -25.29
CA GLY A 830 -3.12 22.62 -24.75
C GLY A 830 -1.75 22.90 -25.40
N ASP A 831 -1.72 23.56 -26.55
CA ASP A 831 -0.51 24.01 -27.22
C ASP A 831 0.29 25.07 -26.44
N ARG A 832 -0.32 25.70 -25.44
CA ARG A 832 0.23 26.87 -24.73
C ARG A 832 -0.35 27.11 -23.32
N MET A 833 -0.90 26.09 -22.68
CA MET A 833 -1.51 26.21 -21.34
C MET A 833 -0.50 26.10 -20.20
#